data_AF-W7XL51-F1
#
_entry.id   AF-W7XL51-F1
#
_cell.length_a   1.000
_cell.length_b   1.000
_cell.length_c   1.000
_cell.angle_alpha   90.00
_cell.angle_beta   90.00
_cell.angle_gamma   90.00
#
_symmetry.space_group_name_H-M   'P 1'
#
loop_
_entity.id
_entity.type
_entity.pdbx_description
1 polymer ?
#
loop_
_entity_poly.entity_id
_entity_poly.type
_entity_poly.pdbx_seq_one_letter_code
_entity_poly.pdbx_strand_id
1 'polypeptide(L)'
;MLVTQSKSVQIQNSIFQNNTCLNGGALSLIQCSNTLKIQNSKFQYNEAFASGGAIYFENVDAQIQMDSLVQINKNQALIGGGIRLLNNKLNLLQSLNFNYKNLIFDNSAQLYGKNVGTFLQNATIGVIQDISAQTSDMNQSDQQKIDYKIIKNEEMNKSDQQKFQQILQIFKFQSGGTINLSIQLIDAEGTYLKIEVQKYYSQQYPDPIMDELRQIQFKIQSYTQNQDLFINGHNIITSSDFYDQNNQFIFTQIQISSMPNQTASLQIIPYYIPANINVLPIYIEIHMRICYPGEVVRQLENNIYSCYPCPLGSYSITDPTKDQLWSEKISKTETNTLNTQPQVYQSECKKCPDSAIICQKSTIILKKGYWRNNSTSTDIVECPILFNACDEQDQTSKNGCLSGYMGPICKMCDLGGQLWKGQRFSQSHLGQSKCQLCSDIKYLVFTIILAILLLLFYFIFSMQIFYNSFVNSCICYYLRKINLISISSNSIKDKSSVYMKILVNYVKISSTLVTFQFSFLPDLLLSFSDYLGDPISKISVNISCLISSDYIRQFSQAKKLKLFGIQRQNNLQKCITLYYFGYYYQEFKEKFYYWEFIRIYLRVIIIVAFTLTSQSQFISYQIVIFLLFFYIKFTLYFNPIRNNNLQRFDLFCNKMIILNSLLSIINIDIKSGIISGIIYSLHFIVIFMTILIIIFFKLNNPFTFVGRFFNKFLYKILPRSIYNKYIKIYSSNWQVLTRWKRLQKNLSLIVSLQAIEKVTQQKCQPNSNQVNIDLDPLIKTKSDIIKTKLSNINKQSSKRSTLYELSKFKDLTPGIIKLEREQSETPFQKYLELIDIPKKDRIGQNLEEMILQQGVNSDELNFKSEIFSNYGQKKIVDEVYDARFNRKKNYDSFQQFQSSSGIN
;
A
#
# COMPACT_ATOMS: atom_id res chain seq x y z
N MET A 1 -7.20 4.73 93.84
CA MET A 1 -7.51 5.85 94.76
C MET A 1 -8.31 6.91 94.00
N LEU A 2 -9.46 7.35 94.52
CA LEU A 2 -10.28 8.41 93.91
C LEU A 2 -10.19 9.66 94.78
N VAL A 3 -9.90 10.81 94.17
CA VAL A 3 -9.85 12.12 94.84
C VAL A 3 -10.69 13.11 94.04
N THR A 4 -11.69 13.71 94.69
CA THR A 4 -12.64 14.62 94.06
C THR A 4 -12.61 15.99 94.73
N GLN A 5 -12.68 17.07 93.95
CA GLN A 5 -12.91 18.44 94.43
C GLN A 5 -11.88 18.96 95.47
N SER A 6 -10.69 18.37 95.53
CA SER A 6 -9.64 18.83 96.44
C SER A 6 -8.94 20.08 95.90
N LYS A 7 -8.64 21.03 96.80
CA LYS A 7 -7.81 22.22 96.51
C LYS A 7 -6.30 21.96 96.60
N SER A 8 -5.87 20.84 97.18
CA SER A 8 -4.45 20.52 97.31
C SER A 8 -4.29 19.01 97.46
N VAL A 9 -3.45 18.42 96.62
CA VAL A 9 -3.16 16.99 96.66
C VAL A 9 -1.64 16.81 96.66
N GLN A 10 -1.13 16.12 97.67
CA GLN A 10 0.29 15.78 97.79
C GLN A 10 0.45 14.27 97.92
N ILE A 11 1.24 13.68 97.04
CA ILE A 11 1.64 12.27 97.05
C ILE A 11 3.16 12.24 97.15
N GLN A 12 3.68 11.57 98.17
CA GLN A 12 5.11 11.54 98.44
C GLN A 12 5.55 10.14 98.88
N ASN A 13 6.74 9.69 98.43
CA ASN A 13 7.37 8.44 98.86
C ASN A 13 6.46 7.20 98.73
N SER A 14 5.65 7.12 97.67
CA SER A 14 4.62 6.09 97.50
C SER A 14 4.88 5.19 96.29
N ILE A 15 4.46 3.93 96.37
CA ILE A 15 4.53 2.96 95.26
C ILE A 15 3.13 2.43 94.97
N PHE A 16 2.65 2.64 93.74
CA PHE A 16 1.39 2.11 93.22
C PHE A 16 1.72 1.07 92.15
N GLN A 17 1.49 -0.21 92.46
CA GLN A 17 1.81 -1.31 91.56
C GLN A 17 0.65 -2.30 91.42
N ASN A 18 0.45 -2.84 90.21
CA ASN A 18 -0.55 -3.88 89.90
C ASN A 18 -2.00 -3.49 90.29
N ASN A 19 -2.35 -2.19 90.22
CA ASN A 19 -3.72 -1.73 90.46
C ASN A 19 -4.53 -1.76 89.18
N THR A 20 -5.82 -2.12 89.29
CA THR A 20 -6.76 -2.21 88.17
C THR A 20 -8.00 -1.36 88.45
N CYS A 21 -8.41 -0.51 87.50
CA CYS A 21 -9.62 0.31 87.64
C CYS A 21 -10.29 0.55 86.27
N LEU A 22 -11.49 1.15 86.25
CA LEU A 22 -12.07 1.65 85.00
C LEU A 22 -11.25 2.83 84.45
N ASN A 23 -11.04 3.87 85.26
CA ASN A 23 -10.23 5.04 84.93
C ASN A 23 -9.20 5.28 86.04
N GLY A 24 -7.95 5.56 85.67
CA GLY A 24 -6.88 5.82 86.63
C GLY A 24 -6.51 4.56 87.39
N GLY A 25 -5.78 3.64 86.75
CA GLY A 25 -5.49 2.30 87.29
C GLY A 25 -5.00 2.35 88.74
N ALA A 26 -4.17 3.34 89.09
CA ALA A 26 -3.80 3.64 90.46
C ALA A 26 -4.56 4.84 91.06
N LEU A 27 -4.70 5.93 90.30
CA LEU A 27 -5.17 7.23 90.82
C LEU A 27 -6.12 7.91 89.84
N SER A 28 -7.27 8.34 90.34
CA SER A 28 -8.25 9.16 89.62
C SER A 28 -8.51 10.46 90.36
N LEU A 29 -8.32 11.59 89.68
CA LEU A 29 -8.39 12.96 90.20
C LEU A 29 -9.42 13.74 89.42
N ILE A 30 -10.50 14.15 90.07
CA ILE A 30 -11.66 14.77 89.43
C ILE A 30 -11.94 16.14 90.05
N GLN A 31 -12.01 17.19 89.22
CA GLN A 31 -12.33 18.56 89.63
C GLN A 31 -11.41 19.12 90.74
N CYS A 32 -10.17 18.63 90.83
CA CYS A 32 -9.17 19.18 91.74
C CYS A 32 -8.64 20.54 91.24
N SER A 33 -8.28 21.42 92.16
CA SER A 33 -7.80 22.78 91.84
C SER A 33 -6.54 23.17 92.61
N ASN A 34 -5.96 24.33 92.27
CA ASN A 34 -4.75 24.95 92.84
C ASN A 34 -3.45 24.14 92.67
N THR A 35 -3.21 23.09 93.46
CA THR A 35 -1.91 22.41 93.50
C THR A 35 -1.99 20.89 93.56
N LEU A 36 -1.21 20.23 92.70
CA LEU A 36 -1.00 18.79 92.73
C LEU A 36 0.51 18.51 92.72
N LYS A 37 1.02 17.91 93.79
CA LYS A 37 2.45 17.56 93.91
C LYS A 37 2.62 16.06 94.02
N ILE A 38 3.43 15.48 93.12
CA ILE A 38 3.87 14.08 93.21
C ILE A 38 5.38 14.08 93.37
N GLN A 39 5.87 13.46 94.43
CA GLN A 39 7.29 13.47 94.81
C GLN A 39 7.78 12.06 95.11
N ASN A 40 8.93 11.68 94.57
CA ASN A 40 9.61 10.41 94.83
C ASN A 40 8.65 9.20 94.87
N SER A 41 7.80 9.07 93.84
CA SER A 41 6.74 8.06 93.80
C SER A 41 6.75 7.29 92.50
N LYS A 42 6.35 6.01 92.56
CA LYS A 42 6.37 5.09 91.41
C LYS A 42 4.97 4.58 91.09
N PHE A 43 4.60 4.59 89.82
CA PHE A 43 3.37 4.03 89.29
C PHE A 43 3.73 3.01 88.21
N GLN A 44 3.67 1.72 88.53
CA GLN A 44 4.17 0.66 87.66
C GLN A 44 3.16 -0.46 87.49
N TYR A 45 3.05 -1.04 86.30
CA TYR A 45 2.19 -2.22 86.06
C TYR A 45 0.72 -2.01 86.46
N ASN A 46 0.22 -0.76 86.43
CA ASN A 46 -1.19 -0.49 86.67
C ASN A 46 -1.97 -0.55 85.35
N GLU A 47 -3.23 -0.95 85.42
CA GLU A 47 -4.10 -1.14 84.27
C GLU A 47 -5.42 -0.36 84.46
N ALA A 48 -5.83 0.38 83.44
CA ALA A 48 -7.15 0.99 83.37
C ALA A 48 -7.93 0.40 82.19
N PHE A 49 -9.16 -0.06 82.43
CA PHE A 49 -10.02 -0.62 81.37
C PHE A 49 -10.45 0.44 80.35
N ALA A 50 -10.48 1.72 80.72
CA ALA A 50 -10.81 2.85 79.84
C ALA A 50 -9.63 3.83 79.71
N SER A 51 -9.44 4.77 80.63
CA SER A 51 -8.46 5.85 80.47
C SER A 51 -7.49 6.00 81.63
N GLY A 52 -6.24 6.36 81.33
CA GLY A 52 -5.23 6.73 82.34
C GLY A 52 -4.68 5.51 83.08
N GLY A 53 -3.76 4.76 82.46
CA GLY A 53 -3.34 3.45 82.98
C GLY A 53 -2.74 3.52 84.39
N ALA A 54 -2.01 4.60 84.71
CA ALA A 54 -1.68 4.93 86.10
C ALA A 54 -2.59 6.01 86.67
N ILE A 55 -2.67 7.16 86.00
CA ILE A 55 -3.32 8.37 86.53
C ILE A 55 -4.35 8.91 85.54
N TYR A 56 -5.55 9.20 86.04
CA TYR A 56 -6.61 9.83 85.27
C TYR A 56 -6.95 11.18 85.88
N PHE A 57 -6.86 12.24 85.08
CA PHE A 57 -7.25 13.59 85.43
C PHE A 57 -8.52 13.98 84.68
N GLU A 58 -9.51 14.46 85.41
CA GLU A 58 -10.75 14.98 84.82
C GLU A 58 -11.06 16.37 85.37
N ASN A 59 -11.12 17.36 84.47
CA ASN A 59 -11.45 18.75 84.79
C ASN A 59 -10.56 19.33 85.90
N VAL A 60 -9.28 18.93 85.94
CA VAL A 60 -8.32 19.34 86.96
C VAL A 60 -7.66 20.66 86.58
N ASP A 61 -7.92 21.68 87.38
CA ASP A 61 -7.39 23.04 87.24
C ASP A 61 -6.35 23.32 88.34
N ALA A 62 -5.40 22.40 88.47
CA ALA A 62 -4.32 22.45 89.45
C ALA A 62 -2.97 22.54 88.73
N GLN A 63 -2.03 23.29 89.31
CA GLN A 63 -0.65 23.27 88.85
C GLN A 63 -0.02 21.91 89.19
N ILE A 64 0.18 21.08 88.17
CA ILE A 64 0.77 19.75 88.28
C ILE A 64 2.29 19.88 88.40
N GLN A 65 2.84 19.38 89.51
CA GLN A 65 4.28 19.37 89.79
C GLN A 65 4.74 17.93 90.08
N MET A 66 5.75 17.48 89.35
CA MET A 66 6.41 16.19 89.57
C MET A 66 7.90 16.43 89.76
N ASP A 67 8.52 15.83 90.78
CA ASP A 67 9.97 15.85 90.92
C ASP A 67 10.65 14.85 89.96
N SER A 68 11.98 14.95 89.83
CA SER A 68 12.76 14.10 88.94
C SER A 68 12.83 12.63 89.36
N LEU A 69 12.34 12.29 90.56
CA LEU A 69 12.33 10.93 91.11
C LEU A 69 11.03 10.19 90.79
N VAL A 70 10.01 10.88 90.26
CA VAL A 70 8.76 10.25 89.81
C VAL A 70 9.00 9.32 88.62
N GLN A 71 8.44 8.11 88.68
CA GLN A 71 8.46 7.16 87.57
C GLN A 71 7.05 6.62 87.30
N ILE A 72 6.55 6.84 86.09
CA ILE A 72 5.27 6.32 85.59
C ILE A 72 5.57 5.49 84.34
N ASN A 73 5.72 4.18 84.51
CA ASN A 73 6.10 3.28 83.42
C ASN A 73 5.43 1.91 83.50
N LYS A 74 5.35 1.22 82.36
CA LYS A 74 4.74 -0.11 82.24
C LYS A 74 3.27 -0.16 82.65
N ASN A 75 2.53 0.93 82.51
CA ASN A 75 1.09 0.97 82.73
C ASN A 75 0.34 0.82 81.40
N GLN A 76 -0.93 0.40 81.47
CA GLN A 76 -1.75 0.08 80.30
C GLN A 76 -3.15 0.71 80.39
N ALA A 77 -3.65 1.24 79.28
CA ALA A 77 -5.04 1.70 79.14
C ALA A 77 -5.55 1.63 77.69
N LEU A 78 -6.82 1.95 77.44
CA LEU A 78 -7.30 2.22 76.08
C LEU A 78 -6.80 3.59 75.59
N ILE A 79 -6.88 4.63 76.44
CA ILE A 79 -6.36 5.98 76.15
C ILE A 79 -5.45 6.45 77.28
N GLY A 80 -4.27 6.99 76.97
CA GLY A 80 -3.37 7.55 77.99
C GLY A 80 -2.74 6.46 78.86
N GLY A 81 -1.83 5.68 78.29
CA GLY A 81 -1.26 4.48 78.92
C GLY A 81 -0.62 4.74 80.28
N GLY A 82 0.05 5.88 80.45
CA GLY A 82 0.49 6.36 81.76
C GLY A 82 -0.54 7.30 82.38
N ILE A 83 -0.79 8.42 81.72
CA ILE A 83 -1.67 9.49 82.19
C ILE A 83 -2.74 9.81 81.14
N ARG A 84 -3.99 9.99 81.58
CA ARG A 84 -5.03 10.68 80.79
C ARG A 84 -5.28 12.06 81.38
N LEU A 85 -5.30 13.08 80.52
CA LEU A 85 -5.72 14.45 80.82
C LEU A 85 -7.01 14.72 80.05
N LEU A 86 -8.14 14.73 80.76
CA LEU A 86 -9.45 15.01 80.19
C LEU A 86 -9.98 16.33 80.77
N ASN A 87 -10.33 17.28 79.90
CA ASN A 87 -11.00 18.50 80.33
C ASN A 87 -12.21 18.77 79.45
N ASN A 88 -13.39 18.69 80.07
CA ASN A 88 -14.68 18.90 79.43
C ASN A 88 -15.19 20.35 79.64
N LYS A 89 -14.44 21.18 80.38
CA LYS A 89 -14.74 22.62 80.57
C LYS A 89 -14.23 23.46 79.39
N LEU A 90 -14.92 24.57 79.11
CA LEU A 90 -14.69 25.47 77.97
C LEU A 90 -13.23 25.93 77.79
N ASN A 91 -12.72 25.82 76.56
CA ASN A 91 -11.50 26.47 76.05
C ASN A 91 -10.16 26.19 76.79
N LEU A 92 -10.06 25.10 77.55
CA LEU A 92 -8.81 24.74 78.26
C LEU A 92 -8.37 23.33 77.90
N LEU A 93 -7.45 23.20 76.94
CA LEU A 93 -6.69 21.96 76.77
C LEU A 93 -5.79 21.77 77.98
N GLN A 94 -5.97 20.68 78.72
CA GLN A 94 -5.11 20.37 79.85
C GLN A 94 -3.78 19.81 79.32
N SER A 95 -2.67 20.50 79.61
CA SER A 95 -1.32 20.09 79.23
C SER A 95 -0.40 19.96 80.44
N LEU A 96 0.66 19.16 80.31
CA LEU A 96 1.77 19.14 81.26
C LEU A 96 2.77 20.21 80.85
N ASN A 97 2.91 21.24 81.68
CA ASN A 97 3.80 22.38 81.42
C ASN A 97 5.26 22.11 81.83
N PHE A 98 5.72 20.87 81.65
CA PHE A 98 7.08 20.43 81.94
C PHE A 98 7.48 19.28 81.02
N ASN A 99 8.79 19.04 80.86
CA ASN A 99 9.28 17.93 80.05
C ASN A 99 9.07 16.60 80.79
N TYR A 100 7.98 15.91 80.46
CA TYR A 100 7.57 14.67 81.11
C TYR A 100 8.21 13.40 80.53
N LYS A 101 8.97 13.48 79.43
CA LYS A 101 9.46 12.30 78.68
C LYS A 101 10.36 11.37 79.53
N ASN A 102 11.06 11.92 80.52
CA ASN A 102 11.91 11.15 81.42
C ASN A 102 11.16 10.62 82.65
N LEU A 103 9.94 11.11 82.91
CA LEU A 103 9.11 10.73 84.06
C LEU A 103 8.04 9.72 83.66
N ILE A 104 7.50 9.85 82.44
CA ILE A 104 6.40 9.06 81.90
C ILE A 104 6.88 8.40 80.61
N PHE A 105 7.22 7.11 80.68
CA PHE A 105 7.82 6.37 79.58
C PHE A 105 7.44 4.88 79.65
N ASP A 106 7.65 4.12 78.57
CA ASP A 106 7.36 2.68 78.50
C ASP A 106 5.95 2.27 78.96
N ASN A 107 4.95 3.13 78.76
CA ASN A 107 3.54 2.77 78.93
C ASN A 107 2.94 2.30 77.61
N SER A 108 1.74 1.75 77.65
CA SER A 108 1.02 1.27 76.47
C SER A 108 -0.43 1.77 76.46
N ALA A 109 -0.88 2.21 75.28
CA ALA A 109 -2.28 2.57 75.06
C ALA A 109 -2.79 1.86 73.81
N GLN A 110 -3.99 1.30 73.87
CA GLN A 110 -4.57 0.57 72.75
C GLN A 110 -5.02 1.50 71.62
N LEU A 111 -5.72 2.59 71.95
CA LEU A 111 -6.30 3.52 70.97
C LEU A 111 -5.31 4.63 70.60
N TYR A 112 -4.86 5.41 71.58
CA TYR A 112 -3.85 6.47 71.42
C TYR A 112 -3.34 7.00 72.79
N GLY A 113 -2.33 7.86 72.79
CA GLY A 113 -1.73 8.46 73.99
C GLY A 113 -0.87 7.47 74.75
N LYS A 114 0.21 6.99 74.12
CA LYS A 114 1.04 5.90 74.67
C LYS A 114 1.46 6.17 76.12
N ASN A 115 1.97 7.36 76.40
CA ASN A 115 2.33 7.77 77.75
C ASN A 115 1.33 8.78 78.31
N VAL A 116 0.99 9.81 77.53
CA VAL A 116 0.08 10.88 77.95
C VAL A 116 -1.01 11.08 76.91
N GLY A 117 -2.26 10.84 77.30
CA GLY A 117 -3.43 11.02 76.44
C GLY A 117 -4.21 12.30 76.77
N THR A 118 -4.19 13.28 75.87
CA THR A 118 -5.12 14.42 75.84
C THR A 118 -6.23 14.14 74.80
N PHE A 119 -6.86 15.14 74.18
CA PHE A 119 -7.65 14.89 72.97
C PHE A 119 -6.73 14.71 71.75
N LEU A 120 -7.24 14.02 70.72
CA LEU A 120 -6.62 14.01 69.40
C LEU A 120 -6.41 15.46 68.94
N GLN A 121 -5.28 15.75 68.32
CA GLN A 121 -4.87 17.12 68.02
C GLN A 121 -5.10 17.45 66.55
N ASN A 122 -4.61 16.58 65.66
CA ASN A 122 -4.56 16.86 64.24
C ASN A 122 -5.24 15.76 63.42
N ALA A 123 -5.97 16.17 62.38
CA ALA A 123 -6.41 15.31 61.30
C ALA A 123 -5.51 15.52 60.08
N THR A 124 -4.97 14.43 59.54
CA THR A 124 -4.14 14.44 58.33
C THR A 124 -4.89 13.83 57.17
N ILE A 125 -4.94 14.54 56.04
CA ILE A 125 -5.61 14.08 54.82
C ILE A 125 -4.65 13.27 53.95
N GLY A 126 -5.19 12.31 53.21
CA GLY A 126 -4.50 11.55 52.17
C GLY A 126 -5.41 11.26 50.97
N VAL A 127 -4.84 11.02 49.81
CA VAL A 127 -5.57 10.61 48.59
C VAL A 127 -5.29 9.14 48.33
N ILE A 128 -6.34 8.32 48.25
CA ILE A 128 -6.22 6.88 47.93
C ILE A 128 -6.29 6.73 46.42
N GLN A 129 -5.30 6.05 45.84
CA GLN A 129 -5.23 5.75 44.40
C GLN A 129 -5.35 4.24 44.20
N ASP A 130 -6.32 3.81 43.40
CA ASP A 130 -6.49 2.40 43.05
C ASP A 130 -5.40 2.00 42.04
N ILE A 131 -4.34 1.34 42.52
CA ILE A 131 -3.22 0.83 41.70
C ILE A 131 -3.56 -0.57 41.13
N SER A 132 -4.67 -1.17 41.53
CA SER A 132 -5.02 -2.55 41.17
C SER A 132 -5.84 -2.67 39.89
N ALA A 133 -5.19 -2.48 38.74
CA ALA A 133 -5.41 -3.36 37.58
C ALA A 133 -4.12 -3.50 36.75
N GLN A 134 -3.06 -4.03 37.36
CA GLN A 134 -1.97 -4.64 36.60
C GLN A 134 -2.40 -6.04 36.16
N THR A 135 -3.27 -6.12 35.17
CA THR A 135 -3.34 -7.30 34.29
C THR A 135 -2.34 -7.11 33.17
N SER A 136 -1.56 -8.15 32.92
CA SER A 136 -0.45 -8.24 31.97
C SER A 136 -0.89 -8.18 30.51
N ASP A 137 -1.47 -7.06 30.08
CA ASP A 137 -1.66 -6.72 28.67
C ASP A 137 -1.05 -5.35 28.41
N MET A 138 0.13 -5.35 27.81
CA MET A 138 0.75 -4.15 27.25
C MET A 138 -0.11 -3.65 26.09
N ASN A 139 -1.08 -2.76 26.39
CA ASN A 139 -1.59 -1.67 25.53
C ASN A 139 -2.85 -0.99 26.13
N GLN A 140 -2.86 -0.69 27.43
CA GLN A 140 -3.81 0.27 28.01
C GLN A 140 -3.10 1.19 29.02
N SER A 141 -2.31 2.13 28.50
CA SER A 141 -1.87 3.28 29.26
C SER A 141 -3.00 4.30 29.31
N ASP A 142 -3.67 4.40 30.46
CA ASP A 142 -4.14 5.65 31.09
C ASP A 142 -5.04 5.31 32.29
N GLN A 143 -4.51 4.54 33.26
CA GLN A 143 -5.06 4.63 34.61
C GLN A 143 -4.64 5.99 35.16
N GLN A 144 -5.59 6.93 35.19
CA GLN A 144 -5.36 8.31 35.57
C GLN A 144 -4.96 8.39 37.04
N LYS A 145 -3.64 8.43 37.27
CA LYS A 145 -3.08 8.86 38.55
C LYS A 145 -3.54 10.29 38.82
N ILE A 146 -4.23 10.51 39.95
CA ILE A 146 -4.63 11.85 40.37
C ILE A 146 -3.35 12.61 40.76
N ASP A 147 -3.15 13.78 40.18
CA ASP A 147 -2.04 14.67 40.53
C ASP A 147 -2.47 15.56 41.71
N TYR A 148 -1.72 15.53 42.81
CA TYR A 148 -2.07 16.25 44.03
C TYR A 148 -0.85 16.66 44.86
N LYS A 149 -1.03 17.69 45.69
CA LYS A 149 -0.05 18.18 46.66
C LYS A 149 -0.72 18.41 48.01
N ILE A 150 -0.10 17.94 49.08
CA ILE A 150 -0.55 18.19 50.47
C ILE A 150 0.44 19.16 51.11
N ILE A 151 -0.07 20.28 51.60
CA ILE A 151 0.68 21.30 52.33
C ILE A 151 0.35 21.17 53.81
N LYS A 152 1.38 20.88 54.61
CA LYS A 152 1.24 20.74 56.08
C LYS A 152 1.21 22.10 56.75
N ASN A 153 0.70 22.18 57.99
CA ASN A 153 0.63 23.43 58.75
C ASN A 153 1.95 24.22 58.81
N GLU A 154 3.06 23.53 59.02
CA GLU A 154 4.40 24.14 59.09
C GLU A 154 4.85 24.79 57.76
N GLU A 155 4.32 24.34 56.63
CA GLU A 155 4.65 24.82 55.29
C GLU A 155 3.73 25.97 54.81
N MET A 156 2.65 26.24 55.55
CA MET A 156 1.65 27.26 55.21
C MET A 156 2.09 28.67 55.63
N ASN A 157 1.49 29.69 55.01
CA ASN A 157 1.65 31.07 55.48
C ASN A 157 0.94 31.28 56.83
N LYS A 158 1.32 32.33 57.58
CA LYS A 158 0.77 32.61 58.92
C LYS A 158 -0.75 32.81 58.95
N SER A 159 -1.34 33.30 57.85
CA SER A 159 -2.79 33.52 57.74
C SER A 159 -3.54 32.19 57.64
N ASP A 160 -3.04 31.26 56.83
CA ASP A 160 -3.65 29.96 56.59
C ASP A 160 -3.42 29.00 57.77
N GLN A 161 -2.29 29.12 58.48
CA GLN A 161 -2.01 28.39 59.72
C GLN A 161 -3.08 28.59 60.80
N GLN A 162 -3.73 29.76 60.83
CA GLN A 162 -4.79 30.09 61.78
C GLN A 162 -6.17 29.59 61.34
N LYS A 163 -6.31 29.13 60.09
CA LYS A 163 -7.59 28.74 59.48
C LYS A 163 -7.68 27.26 59.21
N PHE A 164 -6.56 26.61 58.87
CA PHE A 164 -6.56 25.24 58.37
C PHE A 164 -5.53 24.37 59.06
N GLN A 165 -5.83 23.08 59.19
CA GLN A 165 -4.85 22.09 59.62
C GLN A 165 -3.89 21.72 58.48
N GLN A 166 -4.46 21.50 57.29
CA GLN A 166 -3.73 21.15 56.07
C GLN A 166 -4.47 21.69 54.83
N ILE A 167 -3.74 21.85 53.73
CA ILE A 167 -4.30 22.16 52.41
C ILE A 167 -4.00 21.01 51.45
N LEU A 168 -5.04 20.47 50.81
CA LEU A 168 -4.93 19.52 49.71
C LEU A 168 -5.21 20.23 48.38
N GLN A 169 -4.24 20.25 47.47
CA GLN A 169 -4.40 20.74 46.11
C GLN A 169 -4.49 19.55 45.15
N ILE A 170 -5.53 19.51 44.32
CA ILE A 170 -5.74 18.47 43.30
C ILE A 170 -5.72 19.14 41.92
N PHE A 171 -4.93 18.59 41.00
CA PHE A 171 -4.72 19.15 39.67
C PHE A 171 -5.37 18.32 38.58
N LYS A 172 -5.83 19.01 37.52
CA LYS A 172 -6.43 18.41 36.31
C LYS A 172 -7.61 17.48 36.62
N PHE A 173 -8.39 17.80 37.65
CA PHE A 173 -9.52 16.98 38.06
C PHE A 173 -10.65 17.06 37.04
N GLN A 174 -11.26 15.92 36.73
CA GLN A 174 -12.41 15.86 35.83
C GLN A 174 -13.66 16.30 36.57
N SER A 175 -14.41 17.27 36.04
CA SER A 175 -15.70 17.62 36.64
C SER A 175 -16.71 16.48 36.50
N GLY A 176 -17.30 16.06 37.61
CA GLY A 176 -18.13 14.86 37.75
C GLY A 176 -17.33 13.57 37.93
N GLY A 177 -16.00 13.66 38.08
CA GLY A 177 -15.13 12.55 38.46
C GLY A 177 -15.26 12.22 39.95
N THR A 178 -14.76 11.04 40.33
CA THR A 178 -14.79 10.53 41.71
C THR A 178 -13.40 10.55 42.35
N ILE A 179 -13.33 10.77 43.65
CA ILE A 179 -12.09 10.71 44.44
C ILE A 179 -12.29 9.93 45.75
N ASN A 180 -11.25 9.19 46.14
CA ASN A 180 -11.17 8.53 47.44
C ASN A 180 -10.22 9.34 48.34
N LEU A 181 -10.72 9.80 49.48
CA LEU A 181 -9.94 10.55 50.48
C LEU A 181 -9.82 9.75 51.76
N SER A 182 -8.69 9.87 52.43
CA SER A 182 -8.42 9.25 53.74
C SER A 182 -8.13 10.34 54.77
N ILE A 183 -8.53 10.09 56.00
CA ILE A 183 -8.20 10.94 57.14
C ILE A 183 -7.63 10.06 58.24
N GLN A 184 -6.48 10.47 58.79
CA GLN A 184 -5.90 9.84 59.97
C GLN A 184 -5.89 10.86 61.12
N LEU A 185 -6.20 10.41 62.33
CA LEU A 185 -6.15 11.25 63.52
C LEU A 185 -4.87 10.97 64.31
N ILE A 186 -4.23 12.04 64.78
CA ILE A 186 -2.95 12.01 65.49
C ILE A 186 -3.10 12.72 66.83
N ASP A 187 -2.57 12.11 67.89
CA ASP A 187 -2.52 12.70 69.23
C ASP A 187 -1.35 13.69 69.43
N ALA A 188 -1.22 14.23 70.64
CA ALA A 188 -0.14 15.16 71.00
C ALA A 188 1.27 14.52 71.03
N GLU A 189 1.36 13.19 71.09
CA GLU A 189 2.62 12.44 71.08
C GLU A 189 3.01 11.98 69.66
N GLY A 190 2.18 12.26 68.64
CA GLY A 190 2.38 11.80 67.27
C GLY A 190 1.89 10.38 66.99
N THR A 191 1.10 9.79 67.90
CA THR A 191 0.53 8.45 67.74
C THR A 191 -0.79 8.54 66.98
N TYR A 192 -0.98 7.66 66.00
CA TYR A 192 -2.23 7.52 65.28
C TYR A 192 -3.32 6.87 66.13
N LEU A 193 -4.56 7.34 66.00
CA LEU A 193 -5.73 6.68 66.54
C LEU A 193 -5.87 5.29 65.94
N LYS A 194 -6.02 4.27 66.79
CA LYS A 194 -6.33 2.89 66.40
C LYS A 194 -7.70 2.54 66.95
N ILE A 195 -8.56 1.91 66.15
CA ILE A 195 -9.85 1.37 66.59
C ILE A 195 -9.91 -0.07 66.11
N GLU A 196 -10.22 -1.01 67.00
CA GLU A 196 -10.62 -2.35 66.59
C GLU A 196 -12.09 -2.29 66.19
N VAL A 197 -12.34 -2.26 64.88
CA VAL A 197 -13.67 -2.02 64.29
C VAL A 197 -14.69 -3.05 64.78
N GLN A 198 -14.29 -4.31 64.97
CA GLN A 198 -15.15 -5.35 65.54
C GLN A 198 -15.58 -5.05 66.98
N LYS A 199 -14.69 -4.53 67.83
CA LYS A 199 -15.03 -4.12 69.21
C LYS A 199 -15.96 -2.92 69.22
N TYR A 200 -15.79 -1.98 68.28
CA TYR A 200 -16.68 -0.83 68.14
C TYR A 200 -18.10 -1.27 67.74
N TYR A 201 -18.23 -2.11 66.69
CA TYR A 201 -19.54 -2.61 66.23
C TYR A 201 -20.26 -3.47 67.26
N SER A 202 -19.52 -4.32 67.97
CA SER A 202 -20.07 -5.17 69.04
C SER A 202 -20.24 -4.44 70.38
N GLN A 203 -19.95 -3.14 70.44
CA GLN A 203 -20.06 -2.30 71.65
C GLN A 203 -19.26 -2.86 72.84
N GLN A 204 -18.07 -3.40 72.58
CA GLN A 204 -17.20 -4.02 73.60
C GLN A 204 -16.26 -3.02 74.30
N TYR A 205 -16.17 -1.78 73.84
CA TYR A 205 -15.45 -0.73 74.56
C TYR A 205 -16.29 -0.19 75.73
N PRO A 206 -15.66 0.25 76.84
CA PRO A 206 -16.38 0.89 77.94
C PRO A 206 -17.16 2.13 77.51
N ASP A 207 -18.30 2.41 78.16
CA ASP A 207 -19.20 3.53 77.78
C ASP A 207 -18.50 4.89 77.58
N PRO A 208 -17.58 5.35 78.46
CA PRO A 208 -16.90 6.63 78.26
C PRO A 208 -16.05 6.67 76.99
N ILE A 209 -15.48 5.52 76.58
CA ILE A 209 -14.70 5.39 75.36
C ILE A 209 -15.62 5.33 74.15
N MET A 210 -16.74 4.61 74.25
CA MET A 210 -17.74 4.57 73.18
C MET A 210 -18.31 5.95 72.88
N ASP A 211 -18.56 6.77 73.90
CA ASP A 211 -19.04 8.14 73.73
C ASP A 211 -18.01 9.03 73.01
N GLU A 212 -16.72 8.92 73.36
CA GLU A 212 -15.64 9.65 72.67
C GLU A 212 -15.50 9.20 71.22
N LEU A 213 -15.56 7.89 70.94
CA LEU A 213 -15.51 7.37 69.57
C LEU A 213 -16.73 7.76 68.73
N ARG A 214 -17.95 7.81 69.31
CA ARG A 214 -19.17 8.20 68.59
C ARG A 214 -19.18 9.67 68.17
N GLN A 215 -18.41 10.53 68.84
CA GLN A 215 -18.29 11.93 68.47
C GLN A 215 -17.46 12.13 67.20
N ILE A 216 -16.63 11.16 66.82
CA ILE A 216 -15.76 11.28 65.66
C ILE A 216 -16.59 11.24 64.37
N GLN A 217 -16.62 12.38 63.69
CA GLN A 217 -17.31 12.61 62.44
C GLN A 217 -16.49 13.57 61.57
N PHE A 218 -16.47 13.35 60.26
CA PHE A 218 -15.92 14.28 59.28
C PHE A 218 -16.95 14.59 58.23
N LYS A 219 -17.16 15.87 57.92
CA LYS A 219 -18.10 16.32 56.89
C LYS A 219 -17.37 17.08 55.80
N ILE A 220 -17.54 16.66 54.55
CA ILE A 220 -17.09 17.40 53.38
C ILE A 220 -18.20 18.34 52.92
N GLN A 221 -17.86 19.61 52.71
CA GLN A 221 -18.78 20.61 52.19
C GLN A 221 -18.05 21.68 51.39
N SER A 222 -18.79 22.50 50.65
CA SER A 222 -18.24 23.69 49.98
C SER A 222 -17.59 24.63 51.00
N TYR A 223 -16.47 25.26 50.61
CA TYR A 223 -15.86 26.33 51.38
C TYR A 223 -16.57 27.67 51.14
N THR A 224 -17.08 27.90 49.93
CA THR A 224 -17.80 29.13 49.57
C THR A 224 -19.31 28.92 49.61
N GLN A 225 -20.07 29.99 49.88
CA GLN A 225 -21.53 29.97 49.84
C GLN A 225 -22.10 29.96 48.41
N ASN A 226 -21.25 30.16 47.40
CA ASN A 226 -21.66 30.12 46.00
C ASN A 226 -21.95 28.67 45.60
N GLN A 227 -23.14 28.43 45.04
CA GLN A 227 -23.68 27.12 44.67
C GLN A 227 -23.03 26.52 43.41
N ASP A 228 -21.81 26.90 43.04
CA ASP A 228 -21.16 26.46 41.79
C ASP A 228 -20.50 25.06 41.92
N LEU A 229 -20.79 24.33 43.00
CA LEU A 229 -20.19 23.04 43.34
C LEU A 229 -21.23 22.04 43.83
N PHE A 230 -21.23 20.86 43.22
CA PHE A 230 -22.07 19.73 43.58
C PHE A 230 -21.23 18.55 44.06
N ILE A 231 -21.50 18.08 45.28
CA ILE A 231 -20.85 16.92 45.89
C ILE A 231 -21.89 15.81 45.99
N ASN A 232 -21.62 14.69 45.34
CA ASN A 232 -22.49 13.51 45.36
C ASN A 232 -21.74 12.30 45.96
N GLY A 233 -22.46 11.46 46.70
CA GLY A 233 -21.91 10.37 47.50
C GLY A 233 -21.94 10.63 49.02
N HIS A 234 -21.31 9.72 49.77
CA HIS A 234 -21.31 9.75 51.24
C HIS A 234 -20.36 10.87 51.73
N ASN A 235 -20.90 12.04 52.04
CA ASN A 235 -20.15 13.25 52.38
C ASN A 235 -19.92 13.44 53.89
N ILE A 236 -20.38 12.51 54.72
CA ILE A 236 -20.17 12.46 56.16
C ILE A 236 -19.62 11.08 56.49
N ILE A 237 -18.48 10.96 57.16
CA ILE A 237 -17.98 9.67 57.67
C ILE A 237 -17.87 9.73 59.18
N THR A 238 -18.05 8.59 59.85
CA THR A 238 -18.01 8.45 61.30
C THR A 238 -17.10 7.29 61.72
N SER A 239 -17.01 7.01 63.02
CA SER A 239 -16.29 5.83 63.55
C SER A 239 -16.75 4.48 63.00
N SER A 240 -17.95 4.36 62.42
CA SER A 240 -18.33 3.14 61.68
C SER A 240 -17.51 2.94 60.40
N ASP A 241 -17.04 4.01 59.78
CA ASP A 241 -16.34 4.01 58.50
C ASP A 241 -14.82 3.93 58.66
N PHE A 242 -14.36 3.59 59.86
CA PHE A 242 -12.94 3.45 60.17
C PHE A 242 -12.37 2.16 59.56
N TYR A 243 -11.21 2.30 58.91
CA TYR A 243 -10.44 1.20 58.34
C TYR A 243 -9.22 0.91 59.21
N ASP A 244 -9.30 -0.17 59.98
CA ASP A 244 -8.33 -0.52 61.04
C ASP A 244 -6.93 -0.86 60.52
N GLN A 245 -6.80 -1.54 59.38
CA GLN A 245 -5.50 -1.94 58.84
C GLN A 245 -4.54 -0.76 58.61
N ASN A 246 -5.08 0.40 58.23
CA ASN A 246 -4.31 1.61 57.93
C ASN A 246 -4.60 2.77 58.90
N ASN A 247 -5.37 2.54 59.97
CA ASN A 247 -5.76 3.55 60.97
C ASN A 247 -6.37 4.82 60.36
N GLN A 248 -7.32 4.67 59.44
CA GLN A 248 -7.84 5.79 58.64
C GLN A 248 -9.35 5.74 58.45
N PHE A 249 -9.98 6.91 58.37
CA PHE A 249 -11.35 7.09 57.93
C PHE A 249 -11.36 7.32 56.42
N ILE A 250 -12.28 6.68 55.69
CA ILE A 250 -12.25 6.70 54.22
C ILE A 250 -13.54 7.29 53.65
N PHE A 251 -13.40 8.36 52.89
CA PHE A 251 -14.40 8.81 51.94
C PHE A 251 -14.25 8.01 50.64
N THR A 252 -15.26 7.20 50.30
CA THR A 252 -15.25 6.35 49.10
C THR A 252 -16.06 6.98 47.97
N GLN A 253 -15.46 7.01 46.79
CA GLN A 253 -16.08 7.39 45.51
C GLN A 253 -16.87 8.70 45.54
N ILE A 254 -16.34 9.72 46.23
CA ILE A 254 -17.00 11.04 46.25
C ILE A 254 -16.93 11.66 44.88
N GLN A 255 -18.09 11.92 44.29
CA GLN A 255 -18.21 12.59 43.01
C GLN A 255 -18.26 14.10 43.20
N ILE A 256 -17.39 14.83 42.51
CA ILE A 256 -17.29 16.30 42.62
C ILE A 256 -17.53 16.90 41.23
N SER A 257 -18.57 17.74 41.11
CA SER A 257 -18.89 18.47 39.88
C SER A 257 -18.84 19.98 40.11
N SER A 258 -18.20 20.70 39.20
CA SER A 258 -18.02 22.15 39.22
C SER A 258 -17.82 22.65 37.78
N MET A 259 -17.72 23.97 37.56
CA MET A 259 -17.39 24.50 36.24
C MET A 259 -16.01 23.99 35.74
N PRO A 260 -15.93 23.39 34.53
CA PRO A 260 -14.67 23.01 33.91
C PRO A 260 -13.73 24.21 33.75
N ASN A 261 -12.42 23.96 33.78
CA ASN A 261 -11.37 24.99 33.69
C ASN A 261 -11.40 26.06 34.81
N GLN A 262 -12.07 25.77 35.92
CA GLN A 262 -12.07 26.62 37.12
C GLN A 262 -11.57 25.87 38.35
N THR A 263 -11.25 26.62 39.39
CA THR A 263 -10.89 26.06 40.69
C THR A 263 -12.12 25.98 41.59
N ALA A 264 -12.32 24.81 42.18
CA ALA A 264 -13.34 24.57 43.21
C ALA A 264 -12.69 24.50 44.59
N SER A 265 -13.35 25.07 45.59
CA SER A 265 -12.87 25.12 46.98
C SER A 265 -13.82 24.36 47.91
N LEU A 266 -13.30 23.35 48.60
CA LEU A 266 -14.01 22.54 49.58
C LEU A 266 -13.31 22.61 50.93
N GLN A 267 -14.01 22.15 51.96
CA GLN A 267 -13.44 21.95 53.28
C GLN A 267 -13.95 20.65 53.90
N ILE A 268 -13.10 19.99 54.66
CA ILE A 268 -13.49 18.94 55.59
C ILE A 268 -13.59 19.55 56.97
N ILE A 269 -14.77 19.48 57.58
CA ILE A 269 -14.98 19.88 58.96
C ILE A 269 -14.85 18.65 59.85
N PRO A 270 -13.82 18.59 60.70
CA PRO A 270 -13.68 17.55 61.69
C PRO A 270 -14.52 17.84 62.94
N TYR A 271 -15.13 16.80 63.49
CA TYR A 271 -15.74 16.76 64.80
C TYR A 271 -15.15 15.55 65.52
N TYR A 272 -14.17 15.73 66.40
CA TYR A 272 -13.57 14.61 67.16
C TYR A 272 -13.17 15.03 68.58
N ILE A 273 -13.58 16.23 68.98
CA ILE A 273 -13.37 16.83 70.29
C ILE A 273 -14.73 17.42 70.71
N PRO A 274 -15.05 17.50 72.02
CA PRO A 274 -16.23 18.20 72.50
C PRO A 274 -16.41 19.58 71.84
N ALA A 275 -17.67 19.95 71.57
CA ALA A 275 -18.08 21.14 70.79
C ALA A 275 -17.48 22.48 71.22
N ASN A 276 -16.86 22.53 72.41
CA ASN A 276 -16.28 23.73 73.00
C ASN A 276 -14.79 23.92 72.67
N ILE A 277 -14.19 23.06 71.85
CA ILE A 277 -12.81 23.20 71.37
C ILE A 277 -12.86 23.39 69.85
N ASN A 278 -12.36 24.54 69.39
CA ASN A 278 -12.34 24.85 67.96
C ASN A 278 -11.27 24.03 67.24
N VAL A 279 -11.71 23.10 66.40
CA VAL A 279 -10.82 22.30 65.55
C VAL A 279 -10.80 22.93 64.16
N LEU A 280 -9.61 23.30 63.68
CA LEU A 280 -9.47 23.89 62.34
C LEU A 280 -9.87 22.87 61.25
N PRO A 281 -10.56 23.30 60.18
CA PRO A 281 -10.88 22.43 59.04
C PRO A 281 -9.66 22.09 58.17
N ILE A 282 -9.83 21.12 57.28
CA ILE A 282 -8.89 20.82 56.19
C ILE A 282 -9.42 21.48 54.92
N TYR A 283 -8.59 22.29 54.25
CA TYR A 283 -8.97 22.96 53.01
C TYR A 283 -8.60 22.11 51.80
N ILE A 284 -9.48 22.04 50.81
CA ILE A 284 -9.27 21.31 49.55
C ILE A 284 -9.47 22.26 48.39
N GLU A 285 -8.46 22.39 47.56
CA GLU A 285 -8.47 23.16 46.32
C GLU A 285 -8.40 22.21 45.12
N ILE A 286 -9.39 22.26 44.24
CA ILE A 286 -9.49 21.36 43.09
C ILE A 286 -9.44 22.17 41.80
N HIS A 287 -8.37 22.03 41.03
CA HIS A 287 -8.23 22.64 39.72
C HIS A 287 -8.85 21.74 38.65
N MET A 288 -10.02 22.13 38.15
CA MET A 288 -10.75 21.39 37.13
C MET A 288 -10.05 21.50 35.78
N ARG A 289 -9.96 20.39 35.03
CA ARG A 289 -9.52 20.42 33.63
C ARG A 289 -10.67 20.74 32.67
N ILE A 290 -10.32 21.06 31.42
CA ILE A 290 -11.27 21.04 30.30
C ILE A 290 -11.75 19.61 30.02
N CYS A 291 -12.94 19.48 29.41
CA CYS A 291 -13.43 18.18 28.94
C CYS A 291 -12.66 17.74 27.69
N TYR A 292 -12.41 16.44 27.55
CA TYR A 292 -11.62 15.86 26.44
C TYR A 292 -12.50 15.13 25.41
N PRO A 293 -12.01 14.89 24.18
CA PRO A 293 -12.70 14.03 23.23
C PRO A 293 -13.05 12.68 23.85
N GLY A 294 -14.33 12.30 23.74
CA GLY A 294 -14.90 11.12 24.40
C GLY A 294 -15.72 11.44 25.65
N GLU A 295 -15.71 12.70 26.06
CA GLU A 295 -16.57 13.26 27.09
C GLU A 295 -17.59 14.19 26.43
N VAL A 296 -18.71 14.43 27.11
CA VAL A 296 -19.73 15.40 26.72
C VAL A 296 -20.05 16.31 27.90
N VAL A 297 -20.31 17.58 27.61
CA VAL A 297 -20.62 18.57 28.64
C VAL A 297 -22.09 18.41 29.04
N ARG A 298 -22.36 18.05 30.29
CA ARG A 298 -23.73 17.99 30.84
C ARG A 298 -23.92 19.06 31.88
N GLN A 299 -24.95 19.88 31.72
CA GLN A 299 -25.38 20.80 32.76
C GLN A 299 -26.19 20.02 33.81
N LEU A 300 -25.77 20.06 35.08
CA LEU A 300 -26.48 19.43 36.19
C LEU A 300 -27.43 20.44 36.86
N GLU A 301 -26.91 21.63 37.15
CA GLU A 301 -27.65 22.76 37.75
C GLU A 301 -27.17 24.08 37.13
N ASN A 302 -27.65 25.22 37.63
CA ASN A 302 -27.12 26.53 37.22
C ASN A 302 -25.63 26.61 37.58
N ASN A 303 -24.78 26.92 36.60
CA ASN A 303 -23.32 27.00 36.71
C ASN A 303 -22.57 25.70 37.08
N ILE A 304 -23.25 24.57 37.25
CA ILE A 304 -22.61 23.28 37.54
C ILE A 304 -22.66 22.40 36.29
N TYR A 305 -21.48 22.03 35.79
CA TYR A 305 -21.33 21.19 34.60
C TYR A 305 -20.49 19.97 34.94
N SER A 306 -20.75 18.85 34.27
CA SER A 306 -19.94 17.64 34.34
C SER A 306 -19.36 17.30 32.96
N CYS A 307 -18.09 16.88 32.93
CA CYS A 307 -17.48 16.25 31.78
C CYS A 307 -17.86 14.76 31.81
N TYR A 308 -19.01 14.40 31.27
CA TYR A 308 -19.53 13.03 31.34
C TYR A 308 -18.82 12.13 30.30
N PRO A 309 -18.08 11.09 30.71
CA PRO A 309 -17.42 10.19 29.78
C PRO A 309 -18.43 9.26 29.10
N CYS A 310 -18.33 9.09 27.78
CA CYS A 310 -19.26 8.21 27.07
C CYS A 310 -19.07 6.74 27.50
N PRO A 311 -20.13 6.07 28.01
CA PRO A 311 -20.05 4.70 28.50
C PRO A 311 -19.84 3.69 27.37
N LEU A 312 -19.54 2.45 27.74
CA LEU A 312 -19.41 1.33 26.81
C LEU A 312 -20.67 1.23 25.92
N GLY A 313 -20.48 1.14 24.61
CA GLY A 313 -21.60 1.16 23.64
C GLY A 313 -21.89 2.55 23.07
N SER A 314 -21.16 3.58 23.50
CA SER A 314 -21.32 4.94 22.99
C SER A 314 -19.98 5.69 22.86
N TYR A 315 -19.93 6.70 22.00
CA TYR A 315 -18.72 7.45 21.73
C TYR A 315 -18.99 8.93 21.41
N SER A 316 -17.96 9.76 21.56
CA SER A 316 -17.90 11.15 21.09
C SER A 316 -16.48 11.46 20.62
N ILE A 317 -16.31 11.91 19.37
CA ILE A 317 -14.98 12.25 18.82
C ILE A 317 -14.78 13.77 18.72
N THR A 318 -15.88 14.52 18.72
CA THR A 318 -15.83 15.98 18.63
C THR A 318 -15.20 16.57 19.89
N ASP A 319 -14.38 17.59 19.71
CA ASP A 319 -13.81 18.38 20.80
C ASP A 319 -14.94 19.09 21.58
N PRO A 320 -15.16 18.78 22.86
CA PRO A 320 -16.26 19.36 23.65
C PRO A 320 -16.12 20.88 23.85
N THR A 321 -14.93 21.46 23.68
CA THR A 321 -14.71 22.91 23.81
C THR A 321 -15.29 23.71 22.64
N LYS A 322 -15.65 23.03 21.55
CA LYS A 322 -16.31 23.63 20.37
C LYS A 322 -17.84 23.54 20.44
N ASP A 323 -18.36 22.96 21.52
CA ASP A 323 -19.80 22.86 21.77
C ASP A 323 -20.41 24.26 22.00
N GLN A 324 -21.63 24.48 21.49
CA GLN A 324 -22.37 25.73 21.73
C GLN A 324 -22.52 26.04 23.22
N LEU A 325 -22.88 25.04 24.04
CA LEU A 325 -23.02 25.14 25.48
C LEU A 325 -21.70 25.57 26.15
N TRP A 326 -20.57 25.04 25.67
CA TRP A 326 -19.26 25.45 26.15
C TRP A 326 -18.98 26.93 25.83
N SER A 327 -19.20 27.32 24.57
CA SER A 327 -18.91 28.67 24.10
C SER A 327 -19.77 29.75 24.77
N GLU A 328 -21.06 29.46 24.99
CA GLU A 328 -22.04 30.41 25.54
C GLU A 328 -21.94 30.53 27.07
N LYS A 329 -21.72 29.41 27.77
CA LYS A 329 -21.86 29.39 29.23
C LYS A 329 -20.55 29.17 30.01
N ILE A 330 -19.53 28.56 29.41
CA ILE A 330 -18.28 28.21 30.11
C ILE A 330 -17.14 29.17 29.75
N SER A 331 -16.85 29.39 28.45
CA SER A 331 -15.77 30.30 28.04
C SER A 331 -16.14 31.78 28.09
N LYS A 332 -17.44 32.11 28.13
CA LYS A 332 -17.98 33.50 28.12
C LYS A 332 -17.35 34.36 27.02
N THR A 333 -17.02 33.77 25.89
CA THR A 333 -16.47 34.48 24.74
C THR A 333 -17.63 35.11 23.98
N GLU A 334 -17.80 36.43 24.08
CA GLU A 334 -18.70 37.19 23.23
C GLU A 334 -18.30 37.00 21.76
N THR A 335 -19.05 36.19 21.01
CA THR A 335 -18.88 36.09 19.56
C THR A 335 -19.52 37.31 18.89
N ASN A 336 -18.85 38.47 18.96
CA ASN A 336 -19.05 39.56 18.02
C ASN A 336 -18.38 39.20 16.69
N THR A 337 -18.97 38.30 15.91
CA THR A 337 -18.63 38.17 14.49
C THR A 337 -19.89 37.98 13.65
N LEU A 338 -20.12 38.97 12.78
CA LEU A 338 -21.08 38.95 11.69
C LEU A 338 -20.78 37.80 10.72
N ASN A 339 -21.84 37.07 10.34
CA ASN A 339 -21.99 36.33 9.09
C ASN A 339 -20.97 35.21 8.77
N THR A 340 -21.01 34.14 9.55
CA THR A 340 -21.00 32.76 9.02
C THR A 340 -21.81 31.93 9.99
N GLN A 341 -22.85 31.21 9.55
CA GLN A 341 -23.57 30.30 10.45
C GLN A 341 -22.60 29.20 10.91
N PRO A 342 -22.14 29.19 12.17
CA PRO A 342 -21.38 28.06 12.66
C PRO A 342 -22.38 26.91 12.73
N GLN A 343 -22.08 25.78 12.08
CA GLN A 343 -22.89 24.58 12.28
C GLN A 343 -22.86 24.26 13.78
N VAL A 344 -24.02 24.45 14.40
CA VAL A 344 -24.26 24.23 15.82
C VAL A 344 -24.08 22.74 16.10
N TYR A 345 -23.03 22.41 16.86
CA TYR A 345 -22.76 21.05 17.31
C TYR A 345 -23.10 20.93 18.80
N GLN A 346 -24.09 20.11 19.10
CA GLN A 346 -24.39 19.65 20.46
C GLN A 346 -23.64 18.33 20.68
N SER A 347 -22.72 18.31 21.65
CA SER A 347 -21.93 17.14 22.01
C SER A 347 -22.80 16.14 22.77
N GLU A 348 -23.19 15.08 22.08
CA GLU A 348 -23.94 13.97 22.66
C GLU A 348 -23.19 12.66 22.43
N CYS A 349 -23.28 11.74 23.39
CA CYS A 349 -22.71 10.41 23.22
C CYS A 349 -23.54 9.65 22.19
N LYS A 350 -22.94 9.40 21.03
CA LYS A 350 -23.57 8.67 19.92
C LYS A 350 -23.46 7.17 20.19
N LYS A 351 -24.51 6.41 19.85
CA LYS A 351 -24.48 4.93 19.92
C LYS A 351 -23.41 4.39 18.97
N CYS A 352 -22.78 3.27 19.32
CA CYS A 352 -21.84 2.62 18.41
C CYS A 352 -22.48 2.34 17.05
N PRO A 353 -21.76 2.57 15.93
CA PRO A 353 -22.25 2.17 14.62
C PRO A 353 -22.23 0.64 14.50
N ASP A 354 -23.11 0.08 13.67
CA ASP A 354 -23.20 -1.38 13.45
C ASP A 354 -21.90 -1.99 12.91
N SER A 355 -21.05 -1.17 12.27
CA SER A 355 -19.73 -1.50 11.76
C SER A 355 -18.64 -1.61 12.85
N ALA A 356 -18.93 -1.24 14.10
CA ALA A 356 -18.01 -1.34 15.23
C ALA A 356 -18.26 -2.61 16.08
N ILE A 357 -17.19 -3.16 16.65
CA ILE A 357 -17.25 -4.23 17.65
C ILE A 357 -17.56 -3.63 19.01
N ILE A 358 -16.79 -2.60 19.36
CA ILE A 358 -16.91 -1.89 20.63
C ILE A 358 -16.54 -0.43 20.43
N CYS A 359 -17.22 0.46 21.14
CA CYS A 359 -16.87 1.87 21.19
C CYS A 359 -17.08 2.40 22.62
N GLN A 360 -16.20 3.28 23.04
CA GLN A 360 -16.20 3.88 24.37
C GLN A 360 -15.42 5.20 24.32
N LYS A 361 -15.84 6.23 25.07
CA LYS A 361 -15.17 7.54 25.07
C LYS A 361 -14.97 8.05 23.63
N SER A 362 -13.74 8.26 23.17
CA SER A 362 -13.39 8.70 21.82
C SER A 362 -12.89 7.57 20.91
N THR A 363 -12.94 6.32 21.38
CA THR A 363 -12.46 5.17 20.63
C THR A 363 -13.61 4.40 20.00
N ILE A 364 -13.40 4.00 18.75
CA ILE A 364 -14.26 3.08 18.00
C ILE A 364 -13.35 2.00 17.46
N ILE A 365 -13.64 0.74 17.77
CA ILE A 365 -12.92 -0.42 17.24
C ILE A 365 -13.81 -1.06 16.19
N LEU A 366 -13.34 -1.08 14.93
CA LEU A 366 -14.10 -1.57 13.79
C LEU A 366 -14.14 -3.10 13.72
N LYS A 367 -15.24 -3.63 13.17
CA LYS A 367 -15.34 -5.03 12.73
C LYS A 367 -14.39 -5.27 11.55
N LYS A 368 -13.90 -6.50 11.41
CA LYS A 368 -13.17 -6.93 10.22
C LYS A 368 -14.00 -6.67 8.96
N GLY A 369 -13.36 -6.14 7.92
CA GLY A 369 -14.02 -5.77 6.67
C GLY A 369 -14.53 -4.33 6.62
N TYR A 370 -14.31 -3.50 7.64
CA TYR A 370 -14.64 -2.07 7.61
C TYR A 370 -13.38 -1.21 7.68
N TRP A 371 -13.43 -0.02 7.08
CA TRP A 371 -12.32 0.93 7.03
C TRP A 371 -12.78 2.37 7.28
N ARG A 372 -11.89 3.17 7.85
CA ARG A 372 -12.06 4.62 8.05
C ARG A 372 -10.73 5.32 7.80
N ASN A 373 -10.78 6.60 7.46
CA ASN A 373 -9.58 7.38 7.10
C ASN A 373 -8.59 7.52 8.27
N ASN A 374 -9.09 7.78 9.47
CA ASN A 374 -8.28 7.92 10.68
C ASN A 374 -9.12 7.52 11.91
N SER A 375 -8.46 7.45 13.07
CA SER A 375 -9.09 7.07 14.34
C SER A 375 -10.17 8.05 14.81
N THR A 376 -10.18 9.27 14.27
CA THR A 376 -11.14 10.32 14.61
C THR A 376 -12.27 10.49 13.60
N SER A 377 -12.29 9.72 12.51
CA SER A 377 -13.34 9.80 11.50
C SER A 377 -14.51 8.91 11.90
N THR A 378 -15.71 9.46 11.78
CA THR A 378 -16.98 8.73 11.90
C THR A 378 -17.43 8.09 10.59
N ASP A 379 -16.76 8.40 9.48
CA ASP A 379 -17.10 7.91 8.15
C ASP A 379 -16.49 6.52 7.96
N ILE A 380 -17.30 5.51 8.28
CA ILE A 380 -16.90 4.10 8.21
C ILE A 380 -17.52 3.49 6.96
N VAL A 381 -16.67 2.91 6.11
CA VAL A 381 -17.07 2.27 4.85
C VAL A 381 -16.76 0.78 4.89
N GLU A 382 -17.64 -0.02 4.29
CA GLU A 382 -17.43 -1.46 4.12
C GLU A 382 -16.43 -1.72 2.98
N CYS A 383 -15.47 -2.60 3.24
CA CYS A 383 -14.46 -2.98 2.27
C CYS A 383 -14.95 -4.10 1.37
N PRO A 384 -14.56 -4.10 0.09
CA PRO A 384 -14.94 -5.17 -0.83
C PRO A 384 -14.39 -6.53 -0.37
N ILE A 385 -15.28 -7.52 -0.30
CA ILE A 385 -14.99 -8.91 0.14
C ILE A 385 -13.84 -9.55 -0.66
N LEU A 386 -13.65 -9.15 -1.91
CA LEU A 386 -12.63 -9.71 -2.80
C LEU A 386 -11.19 -9.56 -2.28
N PHE A 387 -10.89 -8.49 -1.53
CA PHE A 387 -9.54 -8.22 -1.01
C PHE A 387 -9.40 -8.61 0.46
N ASN A 388 -10.48 -8.47 1.25
CA ASN A 388 -10.52 -8.69 2.70
C ASN A 388 -9.29 -8.13 3.44
N ALA A 389 -8.88 -6.92 3.05
CA ALA A 389 -7.62 -6.29 3.48
C ALA A 389 -7.81 -5.23 4.58
N CYS A 390 -9.05 -5.02 5.03
CA CYS A 390 -9.39 -4.06 6.08
C CYS A 390 -9.58 -4.78 7.40
N ASP A 391 -8.62 -4.61 8.29
CA ASP A 391 -8.62 -5.23 9.61
C ASP A 391 -7.84 -4.32 10.55
N GLU A 392 -8.53 -3.50 11.36
CA GLU A 392 -7.91 -2.60 12.33
C GLU A 392 -7.38 -3.36 13.56
N GLN A 393 -7.80 -4.62 13.75
CA GLN A 393 -7.43 -5.43 14.91
C GLN A 393 -6.11 -6.17 14.74
N ASP A 394 -5.66 -6.35 13.50
CA ASP A 394 -4.42 -7.03 13.19
C ASP A 394 -3.21 -6.20 13.66
N GLN A 395 -2.26 -6.81 14.36
CA GLN A 395 -1.06 -6.13 14.88
C GLN A 395 -0.17 -5.56 13.77
N THR A 396 -0.25 -6.14 12.57
CA THR A 396 0.46 -5.67 11.38
C THR A 396 -0.30 -4.58 10.66
N SER A 397 -1.52 -4.22 11.10
CA SER A 397 -2.35 -3.21 10.44
C SER A 397 -1.80 -1.80 10.62
N LYS A 398 -1.87 -1.00 9.55
CA LYS A 398 -1.60 0.43 9.60
C LYS A 398 -2.72 1.17 8.88
N ASN A 399 -3.27 2.19 9.53
CA ASN A 399 -4.43 2.95 9.01
C ASN A 399 -5.60 2.03 8.61
N GLY A 400 -5.84 0.96 9.38
CA GLY A 400 -6.91 -0.02 9.12
C GLY A 400 -6.65 -1.00 7.98
N CYS A 401 -5.47 -0.97 7.35
CA CYS A 401 -5.09 -1.87 6.27
C CYS A 401 -4.07 -2.93 6.71
N LEU A 402 -4.30 -4.18 6.28
CA LEU A 402 -3.34 -5.27 6.43
C LEU A 402 -2.01 -4.96 5.71
N SER A 403 -0.95 -5.64 6.15
CA SER A 403 0.41 -5.48 5.61
C SER A 403 0.46 -5.55 4.07
N GLY A 404 1.12 -4.56 3.47
CA GLY A 404 1.30 -4.43 2.02
C GLY A 404 0.19 -3.67 1.28
N TYR A 405 -0.97 -3.47 1.90
CA TYR A 405 -2.08 -2.69 1.35
C TYR A 405 -2.02 -1.23 1.81
N MET A 406 -2.61 -0.33 1.02
CA MET A 406 -2.75 1.10 1.32
C MET A 406 -3.93 1.74 0.58
N GLY A 407 -4.22 2.99 0.95
CA GLY A 407 -5.27 3.82 0.35
C GLY A 407 -6.67 3.54 0.91
N PRO A 408 -7.69 4.29 0.46
CA PRO A 408 -9.07 4.07 0.87
C PRO A 408 -9.48 2.63 0.60
N ILE A 409 -10.20 2.01 1.55
CA ILE A 409 -10.65 0.61 1.50
C ILE A 409 -9.55 -0.42 1.18
N CYS A 410 -8.28 -0.07 1.43
CA CYS A 410 -7.11 -0.94 1.29
C CYS A 410 -6.99 -1.64 -0.08
N LYS A 411 -7.40 -0.96 -1.15
CA LYS A 411 -7.46 -1.55 -2.50
C LYS A 411 -6.11 -1.53 -3.25
N MET A 412 -5.15 -0.72 -2.82
CA MET A 412 -3.88 -0.52 -3.52
C MET A 412 -2.73 -1.19 -2.78
N CYS A 413 -1.70 -1.64 -3.49
CA CYS A 413 -0.46 -2.12 -2.88
C CYS A 413 0.53 -0.97 -2.69
N ASP A 414 1.31 -1.00 -1.61
CA ASP A 414 2.37 -0.03 -1.36
C ASP A 414 3.59 -0.27 -2.24
N LEU A 415 3.49 0.17 -3.50
CA LEU A 415 4.55 0.08 -4.50
C LEU A 415 5.78 0.93 -4.14
N GLY A 416 5.60 1.98 -3.34
CA GLY A 416 6.64 2.94 -2.98
C GLY A 416 7.34 2.66 -1.64
N GLY A 417 6.80 1.74 -0.84
CA GLY A 417 7.27 1.46 0.51
C GLY A 417 7.06 2.61 1.51
N GLN A 418 6.08 3.47 1.27
CA GLN A 418 5.83 4.68 2.08
C GLN A 418 5.21 4.34 3.44
N LEU A 419 4.27 3.40 3.48
CA LEU A 419 3.56 3.00 4.69
C LEU A 419 4.33 1.91 5.44
N TRP A 420 5.04 1.05 4.70
CA TRP A 420 5.69 -0.16 5.22
C TRP A 420 7.22 -0.08 5.29
N LYS A 421 7.76 1.06 5.78
CA LYS A 421 9.19 1.23 6.12
C LYS A 421 10.16 0.79 4.98
N GLY A 422 9.86 1.16 3.73
CA GLY A 422 10.69 0.85 2.56
C GLY A 422 10.46 -0.53 1.92
N GLN A 423 9.61 -1.38 2.49
CA GLN A 423 9.21 -2.64 1.86
C GLN A 423 8.19 -2.38 0.73
N ARG A 424 8.49 -2.87 -0.47
CA ARG A 424 7.66 -2.65 -1.67
C ARG A 424 6.75 -3.84 -1.93
N PHE A 425 5.48 -3.56 -2.16
CA PHE A 425 4.46 -4.56 -2.43
C PHE A 425 3.83 -4.33 -3.80
N SER A 426 3.64 -5.40 -4.56
CA SER A 426 2.97 -5.36 -5.86
C SER A 426 1.84 -6.38 -5.92
N GLN A 427 0.93 -6.18 -6.87
CA GLN A 427 -0.23 -7.03 -7.02
C GLN A 427 0.17 -8.36 -7.68
N SER A 428 -0.18 -9.48 -7.06
CA SER A 428 0.02 -10.80 -7.64
C SER A 428 -1.17 -11.20 -8.52
N HIS A 429 -0.90 -11.54 -9.79
CA HIS A 429 -1.95 -12.03 -10.69
C HIS A 429 -2.34 -13.49 -10.43
N LEU A 430 -1.40 -14.31 -9.92
CA LEU A 430 -1.67 -15.69 -9.50
C LEU A 430 -2.49 -15.76 -8.19
N GLY A 431 -2.50 -14.71 -7.37
CA GLY A 431 -3.09 -14.68 -6.04
C GLY A 431 -4.38 -13.86 -5.94
N GLN A 432 -5.21 -13.80 -6.98
CA GLN A 432 -6.46 -13.03 -6.99
C GLN A 432 -6.28 -11.57 -6.55
N SER A 433 -5.33 -10.84 -7.15
CA SER A 433 -5.16 -9.42 -6.87
C SER A 433 -4.67 -9.07 -5.46
N LYS A 434 -4.13 -10.02 -4.70
CA LYS A 434 -3.48 -9.79 -3.39
C LYS A 434 -2.12 -9.12 -3.51
N CYS A 435 -1.80 -8.24 -2.57
CA CYS A 435 -0.50 -7.59 -2.48
C CYS A 435 0.54 -8.57 -1.92
N GLN A 436 1.64 -8.74 -2.65
CA GLN A 436 2.78 -9.57 -2.27
C GLN A 436 4.06 -8.72 -2.28
N LEU A 437 5.03 -9.12 -1.45
CA LEU A 437 6.33 -8.47 -1.40
C LEU A 437 7.06 -8.63 -2.75
N CYS A 438 7.64 -7.55 -3.27
CA CYS A 438 8.46 -7.61 -4.49
C CYS A 438 9.65 -8.58 -4.28
N SER A 439 9.83 -9.52 -5.21
CA SER A 439 10.95 -10.47 -5.23
C SER A 439 12.30 -9.79 -5.49
N ASP A 440 13.41 -10.47 -5.19
CA ASP A 440 14.78 -9.95 -5.37
C ASP A 440 15.01 -9.38 -6.78
N ILE A 441 15.49 -8.14 -6.83
CA ILE A 441 15.72 -7.34 -8.05
C ILE A 441 16.60 -8.11 -9.04
N LYS A 442 17.57 -8.90 -8.54
CA LYS A 442 18.50 -9.68 -9.38
C LYS A 442 17.80 -10.74 -10.22
N TYR A 443 16.83 -11.45 -9.63
CA TYR A 443 16.06 -12.48 -10.33
C TYR A 443 15.18 -11.86 -11.42
N LEU A 444 14.56 -10.71 -11.12
CA LEU A 444 13.67 -10.02 -12.04
C LEU A 444 14.43 -9.45 -13.24
N VAL A 445 15.62 -8.86 -13.03
CA VAL A 445 16.51 -8.40 -14.12
C VAL A 445 16.95 -9.55 -15.01
N PHE A 446 17.33 -10.70 -14.44
CA PHE A 446 17.73 -11.88 -15.21
C PHE A 446 16.60 -12.38 -16.12
N THR A 447 15.38 -12.49 -15.59
CA THR A 447 14.22 -12.95 -16.38
C THR A 447 13.87 -11.99 -17.52
N ILE A 448 13.99 -10.67 -17.33
CA ILE A 448 13.78 -9.68 -18.39
C ILE A 448 14.84 -9.80 -19.48
N ILE A 449 16.12 -9.92 -19.11
CA ILE A 449 17.21 -10.10 -20.08
C ILE A 449 16.99 -11.36 -20.92
N LEU A 450 16.62 -12.48 -20.27
CA LEU A 450 16.30 -13.72 -20.95
C LEU A 450 15.11 -13.55 -21.92
N ALA A 451 14.05 -12.86 -21.51
CA ALA A 451 12.90 -12.56 -22.36
C ALA A 451 13.27 -11.69 -23.57
N ILE A 452 14.13 -10.67 -23.38
CA ILE A 452 14.65 -9.84 -24.47
C ILE A 452 15.48 -10.67 -25.45
N LEU A 453 16.36 -11.55 -24.96
CA LEU A 453 17.17 -12.43 -25.80
C LEU A 453 16.29 -13.41 -26.60
N LEU A 454 15.26 -13.99 -25.98
CA LEU A 454 14.29 -14.85 -26.66
C LEU A 454 13.48 -14.09 -27.71
N LEU A 455 13.07 -12.85 -27.42
CA LEU A 455 12.40 -11.98 -28.38
C LEU A 455 13.31 -11.62 -29.57
N LEU A 456 14.56 -11.26 -29.31
CA LEU A 456 15.56 -10.99 -30.36
C LEU A 456 15.76 -12.21 -31.25
N PHE A 457 15.92 -13.39 -30.65
CA PHE A 457 16.02 -14.65 -31.38
C PHE A 457 14.77 -14.91 -32.24
N TYR A 458 13.57 -14.73 -31.67
CA TYR A 458 12.32 -14.84 -32.40
C TYR A 458 12.24 -13.85 -33.58
N PHE A 459 12.61 -12.59 -33.37
CA PHE A 459 12.60 -11.59 -34.43
C PHE A 459 13.58 -11.93 -35.54
N ILE A 460 14.81 -12.34 -35.22
CA ILE A 460 15.81 -12.77 -36.20
C ILE A 460 15.28 -13.97 -37.01
N PHE A 461 14.72 -14.98 -36.34
CA PHE A 461 14.14 -16.16 -36.98
C PHE A 461 12.94 -15.80 -37.86
N SER A 462 12.03 -14.94 -37.39
CA SER A 462 10.88 -14.44 -38.13
C SER A 462 11.32 -13.64 -39.36
N MET A 463 12.33 -12.78 -39.23
CA MET A 463 12.90 -12.00 -40.33
C MET A 463 13.52 -12.92 -41.39
N GLN A 464 14.20 -13.99 -40.98
CA GLN A 464 14.77 -14.98 -41.91
C GLN A 464 13.68 -15.71 -42.73
N ILE A 465 12.57 -16.10 -42.08
CA ILE A 465 11.43 -16.70 -42.77
C ILE A 465 10.77 -15.70 -43.73
N PHE A 466 10.57 -14.46 -43.26
CA PHE A 466 9.99 -13.40 -44.06
C PHE A 466 10.85 -13.08 -45.29
N TYR A 467 12.16 -12.93 -45.11
CA TYR A 467 13.11 -12.67 -46.19
C TYR A 467 13.03 -13.72 -47.30
N ASN A 468 13.01 -15.00 -46.94
CA ASN A 468 12.87 -16.10 -47.90
C ASN A 468 11.54 -16.08 -48.67
N SER A 469 10.44 -15.75 -47.99
CA SER A 469 9.12 -15.60 -48.61
C SER A 469 9.06 -14.36 -49.53
N PHE A 470 9.66 -13.26 -49.10
CA PHE A 470 9.75 -11.99 -49.80
C PHE A 470 10.54 -12.11 -51.11
N VAL A 471 11.76 -12.70 -51.07
CA VAL A 471 12.58 -12.93 -52.26
C VAL A 471 11.81 -13.72 -53.31
N ASN A 472 11.08 -14.76 -52.89
CA ASN A 472 10.25 -15.57 -53.79
C ASN A 472 9.10 -14.77 -54.43
N SER A 473 8.44 -13.90 -53.65
CA SER A 473 7.37 -13.03 -54.14
C SER A 473 7.88 -12.04 -55.20
N CYS A 474 9.06 -11.43 -54.95
CA CYS A 474 9.72 -10.51 -55.86
C CYS A 474 10.13 -11.16 -57.18
N ILE A 475 10.69 -12.38 -57.13
CA ILE A 475 11.01 -13.16 -58.32
C ILE A 475 9.73 -13.42 -59.16
N CYS A 476 8.65 -13.86 -58.52
CA CYS A 476 7.37 -14.10 -59.20
C CYS A 476 6.73 -12.82 -59.78
N TYR A 477 7.01 -11.65 -59.20
CA TYR A 477 6.52 -10.36 -59.68
C TYR A 477 7.27 -9.90 -60.94
N TYR A 478 8.61 -9.92 -60.94
CA TYR A 478 9.37 -9.52 -62.13
C TYR A 478 9.19 -10.49 -63.29
N LEU A 479 9.05 -11.80 -63.04
CA LEU A 479 8.74 -12.77 -64.09
C LEU A 479 7.37 -12.50 -64.76
N ARG A 480 6.40 -11.94 -64.03
CA ARG A 480 5.12 -11.48 -64.59
C ARG A 480 5.29 -10.20 -65.42
N LYS A 481 6.03 -9.22 -64.89
CA LYS A 481 6.28 -7.92 -65.55
C LYS A 481 7.02 -8.05 -66.89
N ILE A 482 7.82 -9.11 -67.05
CA ILE A 482 8.56 -9.43 -68.29
C ILE A 482 7.69 -10.30 -69.25
N ASN A 483 6.43 -10.57 -68.93
CA ASN A 483 5.50 -11.42 -69.70
C ASN A 483 6.00 -12.85 -69.99
N LEU A 484 7.00 -13.33 -69.23
CA LEU A 484 7.52 -14.69 -69.38
C LEU A 484 6.57 -15.74 -68.79
N ILE A 485 5.77 -15.41 -67.77
CA ILE A 485 4.88 -16.35 -67.06
C ILE A 485 3.64 -15.67 -66.46
N SER A 486 2.46 -16.27 -66.64
CA SER A 486 1.22 -15.91 -65.95
C SER A 486 1.09 -16.61 -64.56
N ILE A 487 1.91 -16.21 -63.59
CA ILE A 487 1.82 -16.76 -62.20
C ILE A 487 0.77 -15.98 -61.40
N SER A 488 -0.43 -16.52 -61.21
CA SER A 488 -1.49 -15.86 -60.41
C SER A 488 -1.47 -16.27 -58.93
N SER A 489 -1.77 -17.53 -58.62
CA SER A 489 -2.09 -18.00 -57.25
C SER A 489 -0.94 -18.71 -56.52
N ASN A 490 0.11 -19.15 -57.23
CA ASN A 490 1.23 -19.93 -56.67
C ASN A 490 2.42 -19.09 -56.17
N SER A 491 2.28 -17.76 -56.05
CA SER A 491 3.37 -16.90 -55.56
C SER A 491 3.55 -16.92 -54.03
N ILE A 492 2.55 -17.39 -53.28
CA ILE A 492 2.56 -17.47 -51.81
C ILE A 492 2.88 -18.91 -51.41
N LYS A 493 4.13 -19.15 -50.98
CA LYS A 493 4.65 -20.48 -50.60
C LYS A 493 4.10 -21.01 -49.27
N ASP A 494 3.66 -20.14 -48.37
CA ASP A 494 3.19 -20.51 -47.03
C ASP A 494 1.95 -19.69 -46.64
N LYS A 495 0.83 -20.38 -46.40
CA LYS A 495 -0.45 -19.79 -45.98
C LYS A 495 -0.64 -19.81 -44.45
N SER A 496 0.24 -20.50 -43.71
CA SER A 496 0.12 -20.70 -42.26
C SER A 496 0.24 -19.38 -41.48
N SER A 497 1.04 -18.43 -41.98
CA SER A 497 1.19 -17.10 -41.38
C SER A 497 -0.11 -16.31 -41.35
N VAL A 498 -0.98 -16.46 -42.35
CA VAL A 498 -2.28 -15.76 -42.39
C VAL A 498 -3.27 -16.38 -41.40
N TYR A 499 -3.30 -17.71 -41.28
CA TYR A 499 -4.10 -18.38 -40.24
C TYR A 499 -3.63 -18.03 -38.83
N MET A 500 -2.31 -17.89 -38.61
CA MET A 500 -1.77 -17.41 -37.34
C MET A 500 -2.25 -15.99 -37.00
N LYS A 501 -2.33 -15.08 -37.98
CA LYS A 501 -2.87 -13.73 -37.75
C LYS A 501 -4.36 -13.75 -37.37
N ILE A 502 -5.15 -14.60 -38.03
CA ILE A 502 -6.58 -14.77 -37.71
C ILE A 502 -6.74 -15.38 -36.30
N LEU A 503 -5.91 -16.35 -35.94
CA LEU A 503 -5.89 -16.94 -34.59
C LEU A 503 -5.53 -15.90 -33.52
N VAL A 504 -4.46 -15.12 -33.73
CA VAL A 504 -4.06 -14.06 -32.80
C VAL A 504 -5.14 -12.99 -32.68
N ASN A 505 -5.83 -12.65 -33.77
CA ASN A 505 -7.00 -11.76 -33.73
C ASN A 505 -8.10 -12.31 -32.83
N TYR A 506 -8.48 -13.58 -33.06
CA TYR A 506 -9.53 -14.27 -32.34
C TYR A 506 -9.23 -14.36 -30.84
N VAL A 507 -8.03 -14.79 -30.46
CA VAL A 507 -7.64 -14.93 -29.03
C VAL A 507 -7.60 -13.57 -28.34
N LYS A 508 -7.11 -12.52 -29.00
CA LYS A 508 -7.09 -11.17 -28.42
C LYS A 508 -8.46 -10.59 -28.15
N ILE A 509 -9.41 -10.74 -29.07
CA ILE A 509 -10.79 -10.28 -28.86
C ILE A 509 -11.50 -11.19 -27.84
N SER A 510 -11.27 -12.50 -27.90
CA SER A 510 -11.95 -13.46 -27.02
C SER A 510 -11.47 -13.39 -25.57
N SER A 511 -10.18 -13.19 -25.32
CA SER A 511 -9.62 -13.09 -23.95
C SER A 511 -10.17 -11.90 -23.17
N THR A 512 -10.51 -10.80 -23.84
CA THR A 512 -11.18 -9.67 -23.18
C THR A 512 -12.64 -9.94 -22.85
N LEU A 513 -13.28 -10.86 -23.57
CA LEU A 513 -14.72 -11.14 -23.47
C LEU A 513 -15.03 -12.34 -22.59
N VAL A 514 -14.10 -13.29 -22.46
CA VAL A 514 -14.28 -14.55 -21.74
C VAL A 514 -13.38 -14.53 -20.51
N THR A 515 -13.95 -14.19 -19.35
CA THR A 515 -13.26 -14.32 -18.06
C THR A 515 -13.39 -15.76 -17.56
N PHE A 516 -12.27 -16.42 -17.31
CA PHE A 516 -12.24 -17.80 -16.83
C PHE A 516 -12.32 -17.83 -15.29
N GLN A 517 -13.31 -18.53 -14.74
CA GLN A 517 -13.49 -18.67 -13.28
C GLN A 517 -13.84 -20.12 -12.88
N PHE A 518 -13.06 -21.11 -13.33
CA PHE A 518 -13.24 -22.51 -12.91
C PHE A 518 -11.99 -23.07 -12.23
N SER A 519 -12.21 -23.75 -11.10
CA SER A 519 -11.19 -24.31 -10.20
C SER A 519 -10.62 -25.68 -10.62
N PHE A 520 -11.15 -26.33 -11.65
CA PHE A 520 -10.79 -27.70 -12.02
C PHE A 520 -9.73 -27.80 -13.14
N LEU A 521 -9.52 -26.75 -13.94
CA LEU A 521 -8.51 -26.76 -15.00
C LEU A 521 -7.14 -26.39 -14.42
N PRO A 522 -6.05 -27.10 -14.80
CA PRO A 522 -4.71 -26.73 -14.36
C PRO A 522 -4.40 -25.27 -14.74
N ASP A 523 -3.84 -24.50 -13.81
CA ASP A 523 -3.51 -23.07 -13.99
C ASP A 523 -2.71 -22.79 -15.26
N LEU A 524 -1.93 -23.77 -15.74
CA LEU A 524 -1.17 -23.70 -17.00
C LEU A 524 -2.04 -23.53 -18.25
N LEU A 525 -3.23 -24.15 -18.28
CA LEU A 525 -4.13 -24.13 -19.44
C LEU A 525 -4.98 -22.85 -19.48
N LEU A 526 -5.37 -22.36 -18.31
CA LEU A 526 -6.09 -21.09 -18.14
C LEU A 526 -5.16 -19.89 -18.43
N SER A 527 -3.92 -19.96 -17.94
CA SER A 527 -2.93 -18.89 -18.14
C SER A 527 -2.46 -18.73 -19.59
N PHE A 528 -2.54 -19.77 -20.42
CA PHE A 528 -2.12 -19.73 -21.83
C PHE A 528 -2.96 -18.77 -22.68
N SER A 529 -4.29 -18.78 -22.51
CA SER A 529 -5.21 -17.87 -23.21
C SER A 529 -4.97 -16.42 -22.82
N ASP A 530 -4.86 -16.16 -21.52
CA ASP A 530 -4.64 -14.82 -20.97
C ASP A 530 -3.25 -14.26 -21.33
N TYR A 531 -2.22 -15.12 -21.43
CA TYR A 531 -0.87 -14.71 -21.83
C TYR A 531 -0.79 -14.34 -23.33
N LEU A 532 -1.52 -15.04 -24.19
CA LEU A 532 -1.61 -14.71 -25.63
C LEU A 532 -2.54 -13.50 -25.89
N GLY A 533 -3.55 -13.32 -25.04
CA GLY A 533 -4.55 -12.25 -25.09
C GLY A 533 -4.00 -10.89 -24.67
N ASP A 534 -3.36 -10.81 -23.50
CA ASP A 534 -2.79 -9.58 -22.95
C ASP A 534 -1.42 -9.81 -22.28
N PRO A 535 -0.35 -9.99 -23.08
CA PRO A 535 1.00 -10.14 -22.56
C PRO A 535 1.53 -8.86 -21.90
N ILE A 536 0.96 -7.69 -22.22
CA ILE A 536 1.49 -6.39 -21.81
C ILE A 536 1.14 -6.10 -20.35
N SER A 537 -0.11 -6.35 -19.92
CA SER A 537 -0.49 -6.12 -18.51
C SER A 537 0.29 -7.01 -17.54
N LYS A 538 0.51 -8.28 -17.90
CA LYS A 538 1.28 -9.25 -17.07
C LYS A 538 2.75 -8.87 -16.92
N ILE A 539 3.36 -8.34 -17.99
CA ILE A 539 4.75 -7.81 -17.95
C ILE A 539 4.79 -6.49 -17.16
N SER A 540 3.79 -5.63 -17.32
CA SER A 540 3.71 -4.32 -16.66
C SER A 540 3.68 -4.42 -15.13
N VAL A 541 2.99 -5.41 -14.56
CA VAL A 541 2.89 -5.59 -13.09
C VAL A 541 4.26 -5.93 -12.47
N ASN A 542 5.08 -6.75 -13.13
CA ASN A 542 6.43 -7.08 -12.65
C ASN A 542 7.45 -5.95 -12.86
N ILE A 543 7.30 -5.17 -13.94
CA ILE A 543 8.14 -3.99 -14.19
C ILE A 543 7.93 -2.93 -13.10
N SER A 544 6.73 -2.82 -12.53
CA SER A 544 6.43 -1.84 -11.48
C SER A 544 7.30 -1.99 -10.22
N CYS A 545 7.75 -3.21 -9.90
CA CYS A 545 8.71 -3.48 -8.82
C CYS A 545 10.16 -3.04 -9.15
N LEU A 546 10.53 -2.89 -10.43
CA LEU A 546 11.88 -2.49 -10.85
C LEU A 546 12.08 -0.99 -10.97
N ILE A 547 11.01 -0.23 -11.20
CA ILE A 547 11.08 1.23 -11.35
C ILE A 547 11.29 1.85 -9.96
N SER A 548 12.28 2.73 -9.80
CA SER A 548 12.51 3.46 -8.54
C SER A 548 11.37 4.44 -8.25
N SER A 549 11.11 4.72 -6.97
CA SER A 549 10.04 5.63 -6.52
C SER A 549 10.14 7.02 -7.16
N ASP A 550 11.36 7.49 -7.42
CA ASP A 550 11.63 8.81 -8.01
C ASP A 550 11.27 8.88 -9.49
N TYR A 551 11.45 7.78 -10.21
CA TYR A 551 11.14 7.69 -11.64
C TYR A 551 9.62 7.58 -11.89
N ILE A 552 8.89 6.90 -10.98
CA ILE A 552 7.42 6.82 -11.03
C ILE A 552 6.78 8.20 -10.84
N ARG A 553 7.34 9.06 -9.97
CA ARG A 553 6.85 10.44 -9.78
C ARG A 553 7.09 11.35 -10.99
N GLN A 554 8.13 11.11 -11.79
CA GLN A 554 8.51 11.99 -12.90
C GLN A 554 7.80 11.71 -14.24
N PHE A 555 7.32 10.50 -14.52
CA PHE A 555 6.95 10.09 -15.88
C PHE A 555 5.45 9.79 -16.12
N SER A 556 4.53 10.22 -15.24
CA SER A 556 3.10 9.88 -15.35
C SER A 556 2.31 10.58 -16.48
N GLN A 557 2.92 11.42 -17.33
CA GLN A 557 2.23 12.10 -18.42
C GLN A 557 2.66 11.59 -19.80
N ALA A 558 1.76 10.80 -20.42
CA ALA A 558 1.93 10.23 -21.76
C ALA A 558 2.09 11.31 -22.84
N LYS A 559 3.24 11.34 -23.52
CA LYS A 559 3.45 12.14 -24.74
C LYS A 559 2.88 11.42 -25.97
N LYS A 560 2.09 12.18 -26.73
CA LYS A 560 1.43 11.81 -27.99
C LYS A 560 2.42 11.24 -29.03
N LEU A 561 2.15 10.03 -29.52
CA LEU A 561 2.75 9.49 -30.74
C LEU A 561 2.00 10.03 -31.96
N LYS A 562 2.69 10.80 -32.80
CA LYS A 562 2.23 11.20 -34.14
C LYS A 562 2.33 9.99 -35.08
N LEU A 563 1.19 9.52 -35.57
CA LEU A 563 1.11 8.54 -36.65
C LEU A 563 1.48 9.19 -37.98
N PHE A 564 2.53 8.70 -38.63
CA PHE A 564 2.86 9.02 -40.01
C PHE A 564 1.88 8.31 -40.96
N GLY A 565 1.07 9.10 -41.69
CA GLY A 565 0.24 8.62 -42.77
C GLY A 565 1.05 8.44 -44.06
N ILE A 566 1.08 7.23 -44.61
CA ILE A 566 1.73 6.93 -45.90
C ILE A 566 0.69 7.07 -47.02
N GLN A 567 0.75 8.19 -47.76
CA GLN A 567 0.01 8.39 -49.01
C GLN A 567 0.90 8.07 -50.22
N ARG A 568 0.99 6.79 -50.66
CA ARG A 568 1.47 6.43 -52.02
C ARG A 568 0.86 5.10 -52.51
N GLN A 569 -0.35 5.16 -53.08
CA GLN A 569 -1.08 3.99 -53.62
C GLN A 569 -0.39 3.36 -54.86
N ASN A 570 0.32 4.15 -55.66
CA ASN A 570 0.84 3.71 -56.98
C ASN A 570 2.18 2.96 -56.95
N ASN A 571 2.76 2.67 -55.77
CA ASN A 571 4.06 2.01 -55.63
C ASN A 571 4.03 0.70 -54.80
N LEU A 572 2.86 0.20 -54.41
CA LEU A 572 2.69 -0.95 -53.51
C LEU A 572 3.41 -2.23 -54.00
N GLN A 573 3.55 -2.43 -55.31
CA GLN A 573 4.22 -3.61 -55.87
C GLN A 573 5.74 -3.47 -56.08
N LYS A 574 6.37 -2.37 -55.67
CA LYS A 574 7.84 -2.24 -55.71
C LYS A 574 8.46 -3.15 -54.64
N CYS A 575 9.58 -3.81 -54.95
CA CYS A 575 10.27 -4.70 -54.00
C CYS A 575 10.60 -4.03 -52.67
N ILE A 576 11.02 -2.77 -52.69
CA ILE A 576 11.31 -2.00 -51.46
C ILE A 576 10.04 -1.85 -50.61
N THR A 577 8.90 -1.55 -51.22
CA THR A 577 7.61 -1.39 -50.52
C THR A 577 7.02 -2.73 -50.05
N LEU A 578 7.23 -3.81 -50.81
CA LEU A 578 6.91 -5.18 -50.39
C LEU A 578 7.80 -5.66 -49.23
N TYR A 579 9.06 -5.20 -49.15
CA TYR A 579 9.99 -5.58 -48.09
C TYR A 579 9.56 -4.98 -46.75
N TYR A 580 9.31 -3.66 -46.72
CA TYR A 580 8.95 -2.97 -45.48
C TYR A 580 7.50 -3.23 -45.06
N PHE A 581 6.57 -3.27 -46.01
CA PHE A 581 5.14 -3.23 -45.70
C PHE A 581 4.35 -4.44 -46.21
N GLY A 582 4.96 -5.34 -46.98
CA GLY A 582 4.27 -6.48 -47.61
C GLY A 582 3.61 -7.41 -46.60
N TYR A 583 4.18 -7.58 -45.41
CA TYR A 583 3.55 -8.35 -44.33
C TYR A 583 2.13 -7.87 -44.01
N TYR A 584 1.85 -6.56 -44.09
CA TYR A 584 0.55 -5.98 -43.70
C TYR A 584 -0.51 -6.07 -44.81
N TYR A 585 -0.14 -5.98 -46.09
CA TYR A 585 -1.13 -5.87 -47.17
C TYR A 585 -1.13 -7.00 -48.21
N GLN A 586 -0.12 -7.87 -48.25
CA GLN A 586 0.05 -8.87 -49.33
C GLN A 586 -1.11 -9.88 -49.43
N GLU A 587 -1.88 -10.07 -48.35
CA GLU A 587 -3.03 -10.98 -48.27
C GLU A 587 -4.34 -10.36 -48.79
N PHE A 588 -4.37 -9.03 -48.97
CA PHE A 588 -5.53 -8.29 -49.43
C PHE A 588 -5.45 -7.99 -50.93
N LYS A 589 -6.60 -7.73 -51.54
CA LYS A 589 -6.65 -7.19 -52.91
C LYS A 589 -6.03 -5.79 -52.90
N GLU A 590 -5.40 -5.39 -53.99
CA GLU A 590 -4.64 -4.13 -54.08
C GLU A 590 -5.45 -2.88 -53.72
N LYS A 591 -6.76 -2.89 -54.03
CA LYS A 591 -7.69 -1.81 -53.66
C LYS A 591 -7.94 -1.69 -52.14
N PHE A 592 -7.67 -2.74 -51.37
CA PHE A 592 -7.96 -2.87 -49.93
C PHE A 592 -6.70 -3.14 -49.09
N TYR A 593 -5.55 -2.62 -49.50
CA TYR A 593 -4.27 -2.83 -48.81
C TYR A 593 -4.27 -2.36 -47.35
N TYR A 594 -5.12 -1.39 -46.99
CA TYR A 594 -5.24 -0.82 -45.65
C TYR A 594 -6.14 -1.63 -44.70
N TRP A 595 -6.72 -2.75 -45.16
CA TRP A 595 -7.71 -3.49 -44.38
C TRP A 595 -7.17 -4.05 -43.06
N GLU A 596 -5.87 -4.27 -42.96
CA GLU A 596 -5.25 -4.68 -41.70
C GLU A 596 -5.37 -3.61 -40.62
N PHE A 597 -5.29 -2.33 -40.99
CA PHE A 597 -5.52 -1.24 -40.06
C PHE A 597 -6.97 -1.21 -39.59
N ILE A 598 -7.93 -1.49 -40.47
CA ILE A 598 -9.35 -1.61 -40.07
C ILE A 598 -9.51 -2.72 -39.01
N ARG A 599 -8.86 -3.87 -39.19
CA ARG A 599 -8.87 -4.95 -38.18
C ARG A 599 -8.24 -4.52 -36.86
N ILE A 600 -7.13 -3.79 -36.91
CA ILE A 600 -6.46 -3.28 -35.70
C ILE A 600 -7.34 -2.25 -34.97
N TYR A 601 -7.90 -1.28 -35.69
CA TYR A 601 -8.78 -0.26 -35.09
C TYR A 601 -10.04 -0.88 -34.50
N LEU A 602 -10.66 -1.86 -35.17
CA LEU A 602 -11.78 -2.59 -34.63
C LEU A 602 -11.45 -3.24 -33.27
N ARG A 603 -10.28 -3.88 -33.14
CA ARG A 603 -9.84 -4.46 -31.86
C ARG A 603 -9.71 -3.40 -30.77
N VAL A 604 -9.06 -2.27 -31.09
CA VAL A 604 -8.85 -1.19 -30.12
C VAL A 604 -10.19 -0.61 -29.68
N ILE A 605 -11.12 -0.39 -30.61
CA ILE A 605 -12.47 0.12 -30.29
C ILE A 605 -13.22 -0.88 -29.41
N ILE A 606 -13.16 -2.19 -29.70
CA ILE A 606 -13.79 -3.23 -28.87
C ILE A 606 -13.22 -3.21 -27.45
N ILE A 607 -11.89 -3.16 -27.29
CA ILE A 607 -11.24 -3.14 -25.97
C ILE A 607 -11.64 -1.87 -25.20
N VAL A 608 -11.55 -0.70 -25.84
CA VAL A 608 -11.90 0.58 -25.20
C VAL A 608 -13.38 0.61 -24.80
N ALA A 609 -14.28 0.17 -25.70
CA ALA A 609 -15.71 0.11 -25.41
C ALA A 609 -16.02 -0.83 -24.24
N PHE A 610 -15.39 -2.00 -24.20
CA PHE A 610 -15.55 -2.97 -23.11
C PHE A 610 -15.03 -2.42 -21.78
N THR A 611 -13.86 -1.76 -21.76
CA THR A 611 -13.29 -1.15 -20.56
C THR A 611 -14.15 0.01 -20.02
N LEU A 612 -14.61 0.91 -20.90
CA LEU A 612 -15.45 2.05 -20.53
C LEU A 612 -16.81 1.63 -19.99
N THR A 613 -17.33 0.48 -20.42
CA THR A 613 -18.64 -0.03 -20.01
C THR A 613 -18.55 -1.11 -18.93
N SER A 614 -17.38 -1.29 -18.29
CA SER A 614 -17.14 -2.32 -17.25
C SER A 614 -18.10 -2.27 -16.06
N GLN A 615 -18.79 -1.16 -15.84
CA GLN A 615 -19.85 -1.03 -14.82
C GLN A 615 -21.08 -1.91 -15.11
N SER A 616 -21.34 -2.26 -16.38
CA SER A 616 -22.45 -3.13 -16.79
C SER A 616 -22.01 -4.08 -17.90
N GLN A 617 -21.70 -5.32 -17.53
CA GLN A 617 -21.25 -6.36 -18.47
C GLN A 617 -22.26 -6.65 -19.59
N PHE A 618 -23.56 -6.51 -19.29
CA PHE A 618 -24.63 -6.65 -20.28
C PHE A 618 -24.48 -5.65 -21.44
N ILE A 619 -24.28 -4.37 -21.11
CA ILE A 619 -24.10 -3.30 -22.10
C ILE A 619 -22.81 -3.52 -22.90
N SER A 620 -21.73 -3.97 -22.24
CA SER A 620 -20.46 -4.26 -22.90
C SER A 620 -20.61 -5.30 -24.01
N TYR A 621 -21.27 -6.44 -23.74
CA TYR A 621 -21.46 -7.49 -24.75
C TYR A 621 -22.36 -7.04 -25.91
N GLN A 622 -23.39 -6.24 -25.67
CA GLN A 622 -24.27 -5.70 -26.73
C GLN A 622 -23.51 -4.80 -27.71
N ILE A 623 -22.66 -3.91 -27.19
CA ILE A 623 -21.82 -3.02 -28.02
C ILE A 623 -20.85 -3.85 -28.87
N VAL A 624 -20.23 -4.88 -28.29
CA VAL A 624 -19.29 -5.76 -29.03
C VAL A 624 -19.99 -6.50 -30.15
N ILE A 625 -21.18 -7.08 -29.89
CA ILE A 625 -21.98 -7.77 -30.91
C ILE A 625 -22.33 -6.81 -32.05
N PHE A 626 -22.76 -5.59 -31.71
CA PHE A 626 -23.08 -4.55 -32.70
C PHE A 626 -21.88 -4.23 -33.59
N LEU A 627 -20.70 -3.96 -33.00
CA LEU A 627 -19.48 -3.65 -33.75
C LEU A 627 -19.04 -4.81 -34.67
N LEU A 628 -19.08 -6.05 -34.18
CA LEU A 628 -18.71 -7.23 -34.97
C LEU A 628 -19.71 -7.50 -36.10
N PHE A 629 -21.00 -7.24 -35.89
CA PHE A 629 -22.02 -7.37 -36.93
C PHE A 629 -21.75 -6.40 -38.09
N PHE A 630 -21.46 -5.13 -37.79
CA PHE A 630 -21.07 -4.15 -38.81
C PHE A 630 -19.79 -4.57 -39.53
N TYR A 631 -18.80 -5.05 -38.80
CA TYR A 631 -17.55 -5.56 -39.39
C TYR A 631 -17.79 -6.72 -40.35
N ILE A 632 -18.64 -7.69 -40.00
CA ILE A 632 -18.99 -8.82 -40.87
C ILE A 632 -19.69 -8.31 -42.13
N LYS A 633 -20.66 -7.40 -42.01
CA LYS A 633 -21.32 -6.80 -43.20
C LYS A 633 -20.33 -6.08 -44.10
N PHE A 634 -19.43 -5.27 -43.52
CA PHE A 634 -18.41 -4.53 -44.26
C PHE A 634 -17.44 -5.48 -44.99
N THR A 635 -17.02 -6.57 -44.33
CA THR A 635 -16.12 -7.59 -44.90
C THR A 635 -16.79 -8.39 -46.03
N LEU A 636 -18.09 -8.68 -45.93
CA LEU A 636 -18.86 -9.33 -46.99
C LEU A 636 -19.04 -8.40 -48.21
N TYR A 637 -19.35 -7.12 -47.99
CA TYR A 637 -19.55 -6.14 -49.05
C TYR A 637 -18.27 -5.86 -49.85
N PHE A 638 -17.15 -5.56 -49.18
CA PHE A 638 -15.91 -5.18 -49.87
C PHE A 638 -15.08 -6.37 -50.36
N ASN A 639 -15.26 -7.57 -49.77
CA ASN A 639 -14.48 -8.77 -50.07
C ASN A 639 -12.96 -8.48 -50.20
N PRO A 640 -12.30 -8.10 -49.09
CA PRO A 640 -10.96 -7.53 -49.11
C PRO A 640 -9.83 -8.57 -49.22
N ILE A 641 -10.03 -9.79 -48.71
CA ILE A 641 -9.02 -10.86 -48.69
C ILE A 641 -8.94 -11.54 -50.06
N ARG A 642 -7.73 -11.80 -50.56
CA ARG A 642 -7.53 -12.37 -51.92
C ARG A 642 -8.01 -13.82 -52.06
N ASN A 643 -8.03 -14.58 -50.97
CA ASN A 643 -8.43 -15.99 -50.94
C ASN A 643 -9.78 -16.16 -50.22
N ASN A 644 -10.78 -16.64 -50.96
CA ASN A 644 -12.14 -16.84 -50.45
C ASN A 644 -12.21 -17.83 -49.27
N ASN A 645 -11.35 -18.85 -49.21
CA ASN A 645 -11.35 -19.79 -48.08
C ASN A 645 -10.84 -19.13 -46.79
N LEU A 646 -9.85 -18.24 -46.89
CA LEU A 646 -9.35 -17.48 -45.75
C LEU A 646 -10.39 -16.47 -45.26
N GLN A 647 -11.11 -15.83 -46.19
CA GLN A 647 -12.21 -14.93 -45.83
C GLN A 647 -13.35 -15.66 -45.13
N ARG A 648 -13.77 -16.84 -45.63
CA ARG A 648 -14.79 -17.66 -44.97
C ARG A 648 -14.37 -18.06 -43.55
N PHE A 649 -13.10 -18.36 -43.35
CA PHE A 649 -12.55 -18.69 -42.04
C PHE A 649 -12.51 -17.50 -41.07
N ASP A 650 -12.08 -16.32 -41.52
CA ASP A 650 -12.12 -15.09 -40.72
C ASP A 650 -13.56 -14.72 -40.32
N LEU A 651 -14.51 -14.86 -41.25
CA LEU A 651 -15.94 -14.69 -40.96
C LEU A 651 -16.47 -15.72 -39.96
N PHE A 652 -16.02 -16.98 -40.03
CA PHE A 652 -16.37 -18.01 -39.06
C PHE A 652 -15.88 -17.66 -37.64
N CYS A 653 -14.63 -17.20 -37.49
CA CYS A 653 -14.10 -16.78 -36.19
C CYS A 653 -14.91 -15.62 -35.59
N ASN A 654 -15.26 -14.61 -36.38
CA ASN A 654 -16.07 -13.47 -35.89
C ASN A 654 -17.51 -13.89 -35.52
N LYS A 655 -18.11 -14.84 -36.27
CA LYS A 655 -19.42 -15.42 -35.91
C LYS A 655 -19.37 -16.18 -34.58
N MET A 656 -18.28 -16.92 -34.33
CA MET A 656 -18.08 -17.64 -33.06
C MET A 656 -17.89 -16.68 -31.88
N ILE A 657 -17.24 -15.54 -32.08
CA ILE A 657 -17.16 -14.50 -31.03
C ILE A 657 -18.56 -13.96 -30.70
N ILE A 658 -19.38 -13.65 -31.71
CA ILE A 658 -20.77 -13.19 -31.50
C ILE A 658 -21.58 -14.25 -30.74
N LEU A 659 -21.46 -15.53 -31.12
CA LEU A 659 -22.15 -16.63 -30.44
C LEU A 659 -21.74 -16.73 -28.97
N ASN A 660 -20.43 -16.66 -28.68
CA ASN A 660 -19.94 -16.68 -27.31
C ASN A 660 -20.41 -15.46 -26.51
N SER A 661 -20.42 -14.26 -27.10
CA SER A 661 -20.95 -13.05 -26.44
C SER A 661 -22.44 -13.15 -26.13
N LEU A 662 -23.25 -13.73 -27.03
CA LEU A 662 -24.67 -13.98 -26.78
C LEU A 662 -24.89 -14.98 -25.62
N LEU A 663 -24.12 -16.08 -25.61
CA LEU A 663 -24.17 -17.05 -24.51
C LEU A 663 -23.71 -16.42 -23.19
N SER A 664 -22.71 -15.53 -23.21
CA SER A 664 -22.27 -14.80 -22.02
C SER A 664 -23.35 -13.88 -21.46
N ILE A 665 -24.13 -13.20 -22.32
CA ILE A 665 -25.29 -12.40 -21.88
C ILE A 665 -26.29 -13.28 -21.13
N ILE A 666 -26.66 -14.43 -21.70
CA ILE A 666 -27.59 -15.38 -21.07
C ILE A 666 -27.02 -15.88 -19.73
N ASN A 667 -25.70 -16.08 -19.64
CA ASN A 667 -25.05 -16.56 -18.43
C ASN A 667 -25.03 -15.51 -17.31
N ILE A 668 -25.07 -14.20 -17.61
CA ILE A 668 -25.16 -13.15 -16.58
C ILE A 668 -26.47 -13.28 -15.80
N ASP A 669 -27.58 -13.56 -16.50
CA ASP A 669 -28.90 -13.63 -15.89
C ASP A 669 -29.15 -14.99 -15.21
N ILE A 670 -28.76 -16.08 -15.86
CA ILE A 670 -29.06 -17.45 -15.39
C ILE A 670 -28.00 -17.95 -14.38
N LYS A 671 -26.76 -17.43 -14.43
CA LYS A 671 -25.62 -17.84 -13.58
C LYS A 671 -25.40 -19.36 -13.52
N SER A 672 -25.56 -20.07 -14.64
CA SER A 672 -25.44 -21.53 -14.71
C SER A 672 -24.03 -21.97 -15.07
N GLY A 673 -23.45 -22.87 -14.27
CA GLY A 673 -22.16 -23.50 -14.56
C GLY A 673 -22.14 -24.29 -15.87
N ILE A 674 -23.29 -24.81 -16.32
CA ILE A 674 -23.42 -25.55 -17.59
C ILE A 674 -23.22 -24.61 -18.78
N ILE A 675 -23.83 -23.43 -18.75
CA ILE A 675 -23.72 -22.42 -19.82
C ILE A 675 -22.27 -21.92 -19.90
N SER A 676 -21.65 -21.65 -18.75
CA SER A 676 -20.23 -21.32 -18.66
C SER A 676 -19.34 -22.42 -19.28
N GLY A 677 -19.61 -23.70 -18.99
CA GLY A 677 -18.92 -24.83 -19.59
C GLY A 677 -19.06 -24.93 -21.12
N ILE A 678 -20.24 -24.62 -21.67
CA ILE A 678 -20.49 -24.59 -23.12
C ILE A 678 -19.68 -23.47 -23.79
N ILE A 679 -19.68 -22.26 -23.20
CA ILE A 679 -18.91 -21.10 -23.71
C ILE A 679 -17.43 -21.45 -23.83
N TYR A 680 -16.85 -22.05 -22.78
CA TYR A 680 -15.44 -22.45 -22.79
C TYR A 680 -15.15 -23.55 -23.80
N SER A 681 -16.03 -24.56 -23.88
CA SER A 681 -15.88 -25.66 -24.84
C SER A 681 -15.86 -25.14 -26.28
N LEU A 682 -16.78 -24.24 -26.63
CA LEU A 682 -16.81 -23.58 -27.94
C LEU A 682 -15.52 -22.80 -28.22
N HIS A 683 -15.03 -22.05 -27.24
CA HIS A 683 -13.80 -21.28 -27.37
C HIS A 683 -12.57 -22.16 -27.64
N PHE A 684 -12.37 -23.21 -26.84
CA PHE A 684 -11.24 -24.13 -27.01
C PHE A 684 -11.33 -24.94 -28.31
N ILE A 685 -12.53 -25.34 -28.74
CA ILE A 685 -12.73 -26.02 -30.03
C ILE A 685 -12.25 -25.14 -31.19
N VAL A 686 -12.59 -23.85 -31.20
CA VAL A 686 -12.15 -22.93 -32.26
C VAL A 686 -10.62 -22.79 -32.26
N ILE A 687 -10.00 -22.58 -31.09
CA ILE A 687 -8.54 -22.50 -30.97
C ILE A 687 -7.89 -23.79 -31.47
N PHE A 688 -8.35 -24.95 -31.00
CA PHE A 688 -7.80 -26.24 -31.38
C PHE A 688 -7.93 -26.50 -32.89
N MET A 689 -9.10 -26.24 -33.48
CA MET A 689 -9.31 -26.36 -34.92
C MET A 689 -8.37 -25.46 -35.73
N THR A 690 -8.17 -24.21 -35.30
CA THR A 690 -7.24 -23.30 -36.00
C THR A 690 -5.79 -23.81 -35.94
N ILE A 691 -5.35 -24.32 -34.79
CA ILE A 691 -4.00 -24.87 -34.59
C ILE A 691 -3.80 -26.09 -35.47
N LEU A 692 -4.78 -27.00 -35.54
CA LEU A 692 -4.74 -28.17 -36.43
C LEU A 692 -4.61 -27.76 -37.90
N ILE A 693 -5.35 -26.73 -38.34
CA ILE A 693 -5.25 -26.20 -39.71
C ILE A 693 -3.83 -25.65 -39.97
N ILE A 694 -3.26 -24.90 -39.03
CA ILE A 694 -1.90 -24.36 -39.12
C ILE A 694 -0.86 -25.48 -39.20
N ILE A 695 -0.98 -26.49 -38.34
CA ILE A 695 -0.11 -27.67 -38.32
C ILE A 695 -0.22 -28.42 -39.64
N PHE A 696 -1.43 -28.68 -40.13
CA PHE A 696 -1.68 -29.33 -41.42
C PHE A 696 -1.00 -28.59 -42.58
N PHE A 697 -1.12 -27.26 -42.66
CA PHE A 697 -0.44 -26.47 -43.69
C PHE A 697 1.08 -26.48 -43.56
N LYS A 698 1.64 -26.53 -42.34
CA LYS A 698 3.09 -26.63 -42.13
C LYS A 698 3.64 -28.03 -42.45
N LEU A 699 2.95 -29.09 -42.02
CA LEU A 699 3.34 -30.47 -42.28
C LEU A 699 3.30 -30.84 -43.76
N ASN A 700 2.29 -30.35 -44.49
CA ASN A 700 2.14 -30.63 -45.92
C ASN A 700 3.04 -29.76 -46.81
N ASN A 701 3.78 -28.80 -46.25
CA ASN A 701 4.65 -27.93 -47.03
C ASN A 701 6.10 -28.49 -47.09
N PRO A 702 6.52 -29.08 -48.23
CA PRO A 702 7.85 -29.70 -48.36
C PRO A 702 9.01 -28.68 -48.31
N PHE A 703 8.71 -27.38 -48.36
CA PHE A 703 9.72 -26.33 -48.24
C PHE A 703 10.03 -25.95 -46.80
N THR A 704 9.20 -26.34 -45.82
CA THR A 704 9.46 -26.07 -44.40
C THR A 704 10.31 -27.18 -43.79
N PHE A 705 11.13 -26.85 -42.78
CA PHE A 705 11.95 -27.84 -42.07
C PHE A 705 11.09 -28.96 -41.47
N VAL A 706 9.96 -28.59 -40.84
CA VAL A 706 9.00 -29.52 -40.24
C VAL A 706 8.36 -30.42 -41.30
N GLY A 707 7.92 -29.87 -42.44
CA GLY A 707 7.35 -30.66 -43.53
C GLY A 707 8.35 -31.60 -44.20
N ARG A 708 9.64 -31.24 -44.27
CA ARG A 708 10.70 -32.16 -44.75
C ARG A 708 10.93 -33.33 -43.80
N PHE A 709 10.95 -33.05 -42.50
CA PHE A 709 11.09 -34.09 -41.48
C PHE A 709 9.86 -35.00 -41.47
N PHE A 710 8.66 -34.43 -41.54
CA PHE A 710 7.41 -35.17 -41.61
C PHE A 710 7.29 -36.01 -42.89
N ASN A 711 7.71 -35.50 -44.05
CA ASN A 711 7.74 -36.29 -45.28
C ASN A 711 8.76 -37.44 -45.23
N LYS A 712 9.90 -37.26 -44.52
CA LYS A 712 10.85 -38.35 -44.24
C LYS A 712 10.27 -39.38 -43.28
N PHE A 713 9.50 -38.93 -42.29
CA PHE A 713 8.81 -39.78 -41.33
C PHE A 713 7.67 -40.58 -41.98
N LEU A 714 6.82 -39.93 -42.80
CA LEU A 714 5.78 -40.57 -43.60
C LEU A 714 6.34 -41.59 -44.59
N TYR A 715 7.51 -41.31 -45.21
CA TYR A 715 8.19 -42.28 -46.08
C TYR A 715 8.64 -43.55 -45.32
N LYS A 716 8.99 -43.42 -44.03
CA LYS A 716 9.37 -44.56 -43.19
C LYS A 716 8.19 -45.38 -42.69
N ILE A 717 7.01 -44.77 -42.52
CA ILE A 717 5.85 -45.41 -41.89
C ILE A 717 4.81 -45.92 -42.90
N LEU A 718 4.61 -45.23 -44.02
CA LEU A 718 3.59 -45.62 -45.01
C LEU A 718 4.11 -46.58 -46.09
N PRO A 719 3.31 -47.57 -46.51
CA PRO A 719 3.57 -48.38 -47.70
C PRO A 719 3.81 -47.52 -48.94
N ARG A 720 4.78 -47.92 -49.78
CA ARG A 720 5.21 -47.17 -50.98
C ARG A 720 4.05 -46.79 -51.92
N SER A 721 2.99 -47.59 -51.99
CA SER A 721 1.80 -47.31 -52.82
C SER A 721 1.02 -46.07 -52.36
N ILE A 722 0.84 -45.90 -51.05
CA ILE A 722 0.10 -44.77 -50.45
C ILE A 722 0.96 -43.50 -50.47
N TYR A 723 2.26 -43.64 -50.16
CA TYR A 723 3.22 -42.54 -50.22
C TYR A 723 3.34 -41.96 -51.64
N ASN A 724 3.41 -42.82 -52.66
CA ASN A 724 3.48 -42.38 -54.05
C ASN A 724 2.16 -41.74 -54.52
N LYS A 725 1.01 -42.17 -53.99
CA LYS A 725 -0.30 -41.53 -54.25
C LYS A 725 -0.36 -40.12 -53.63
N TYR A 726 0.18 -39.97 -52.42
CA TYR A 726 0.29 -38.68 -51.72
C TYR A 726 1.22 -37.70 -52.46
N ILE A 727 2.37 -38.14 -52.98
CA ILE A 727 3.29 -37.29 -53.77
C ILE A 727 2.73 -36.93 -55.15
N LYS A 728 2.01 -37.85 -55.82
CA LYS A 728 1.43 -37.59 -57.16
C LYS A 728 0.46 -36.42 -57.19
N ILE A 729 -0.19 -36.11 -56.06
CA ILE A 729 -1.10 -34.97 -55.91
C ILE A 729 -0.34 -33.62 -56.05
N TYR A 730 0.97 -33.61 -55.83
CA TYR A 730 1.80 -32.39 -55.81
C TYR A 730 2.84 -32.28 -56.95
N SER A 731 2.95 -33.25 -57.87
CA SER A 731 3.95 -33.18 -58.95
C SER A 731 3.50 -32.24 -60.08
N SER A 732 4.23 -31.13 -60.27
CA SER A 732 4.08 -30.24 -61.42
C SER A 732 4.52 -30.92 -62.73
N ASN A 733 3.89 -30.54 -63.83
CA ASN A 733 4.01 -31.16 -65.15
C ASN A 733 5.48 -31.16 -65.61
N TRP A 734 6.15 -32.33 -65.61
CA TRP A 734 7.60 -32.49 -65.77
C TRP A 734 8.14 -31.92 -67.11
N GLN A 735 7.30 -31.91 -68.14
CA GLN A 735 7.60 -31.28 -69.44
C GLN A 735 7.77 -29.76 -69.35
N VAL A 736 7.08 -29.11 -68.41
CA VAL A 736 7.22 -27.66 -68.16
C VAL A 736 8.57 -27.39 -67.50
N LEU A 737 8.99 -28.23 -66.54
CA LEU A 737 10.28 -28.08 -65.85
C LEU A 737 11.48 -28.29 -66.79
N THR A 738 11.42 -29.26 -67.70
CA THR A 738 12.50 -29.51 -68.67
C THR A 738 12.62 -28.40 -69.71
N ARG A 739 11.48 -27.88 -70.20
CA ARG A 739 11.46 -26.68 -71.05
C ARG A 739 12.01 -25.45 -70.30
N TRP A 740 11.73 -25.32 -69.00
CA TRP A 740 12.28 -24.28 -68.13
C TRP A 740 13.79 -24.34 -67.94
N LYS A 741 14.34 -25.54 -67.67
CA LYS A 741 15.81 -25.71 -67.57
C LYS A 741 16.50 -25.35 -68.89
N ARG A 742 15.86 -25.63 -70.03
CA ARG A 742 16.36 -25.27 -71.36
C ARG A 742 16.32 -23.75 -71.59
N LEU A 743 15.24 -23.09 -71.14
CA LEU A 743 15.09 -21.64 -71.21
C LEU A 743 16.06 -20.90 -70.28
N GLN A 744 16.27 -21.41 -69.06
CA GLN A 744 17.23 -20.85 -68.08
C GLN A 744 18.67 -20.92 -68.61
N LYS A 745 19.07 -22.04 -69.22
CA LYS A 745 20.40 -22.19 -69.83
C LYS A 745 20.64 -21.21 -70.98
N ASN A 746 19.57 -20.84 -71.68
CA ASN A 746 19.63 -19.92 -72.83
C ASN A 746 19.21 -18.50 -72.47
N LEU A 747 18.98 -18.18 -71.20
CA LEU A 747 18.39 -16.90 -70.77
C LEU A 747 19.31 -15.72 -71.10
N SER A 748 20.62 -15.86 -70.87
CA SER A 748 21.60 -14.81 -71.23
C SER A 748 21.62 -14.54 -72.73
N LEU A 749 21.50 -15.61 -73.53
CA LEU A 749 21.48 -15.53 -74.99
C LEU A 749 20.18 -14.88 -75.49
N ILE A 750 19.03 -15.25 -74.93
CA ILE A 750 17.72 -14.64 -75.26
C ILE A 750 17.69 -13.16 -74.88
N VAL A 751 18.20 -12.80 -73.69
CA VAL A 751 18.29 -11.40 -73.24
C VAL A 751 19.21 -10.60 -74.15
N SER A 752 20.36 -11.17 -74.56
CA SER A 752 21.25 -10.51 -75.52
C SER A 752 20.62 -10.34 -76.90
N LEU A 753 19.87 -11.34 -77.39
CA LEU A 753 19.15 -11.27 -78.67
C LEU A 753 18.04 -10.23 -78.65
N GLN A 754 17.24 -10.16 -77.57
CA GLN A 754 16.20 -9.13 -77.41
C GLN A 754 16.79 -7.72 -77.23
N ALA A 755 17.96 -7.60 -76.60
CA ALA A 755 18.68 -6.34 -76.52
C ALA A 755 19.18 -5.90 -77.90
N ILE A 756 19.75 -6.83 -78.70
CA ILE A 756 20.19 -6.57 -80.07
C ILE A 756 18.99 -6.23 -80.97
N GLU A 757 17.86 -6.93 -80.85
CA GLU A 757 16.63 -6.71 -81.61
C GLU A 757 16.03 -5.33 -81.31
N LYS A 758 16.01 -4.90 -80.05
CA LYS A 758 15.59 -3.53 -79.67
C LYS A 758 16.56 -2.45 -80.17
N VAL A 759 17.86 -2.72 -80.18
CA VAL A 759 18.88 -1.79 -80.71
C VAL A 759 18.84 -1.70 -82.24
N THR A 760 18.52 -2.80 -82.93
CA THR A 760 18.36 -2.82 -84.40
C THR A 760 17.05 -2.19 -84.83
N GLN A 761 15.94 -2.40 -84.10
CA GLN A 761 14.67 -1.71 -84.36
C GLN A 761 14.76 -0.18 -84.13
N GLN A 762 15.64 0.29 -83.23
CA GLN A 762 15.88 1.73 -83.02
C GLN A 762 16.77 2.40 -84.06
N LYS A 763 17.53 1.64 -84.89
CA LYS A 763 18.42 2.21 -85.93
C LYS A 763 17.81 2.25 -87.33
N CYS A 764 16.61 1.69 -87.55
CA CYS A 764 15.91 1.73 -88.84
C CYS A 764 14.82 2.80 -88.91
N GLN A 765 15.10 4.01 -88.43
CA GLN A 765 14.38 5.21 -88.85
C GLN A 765 15.38 6.16 -89.52
N PRO A 766 15.16 6.58 -90.78
CA PRO A 766 16.09 7.45 -91.47
C PRO A 766 15.90 8.88 -90.93
N ASN A 767 16.97 9.50 -90.42
CA ASN A 767 17.07 10.95 -90.39
C ASN A 767 18.52 11.38 -90.64
N SER A 768 18.63 12.25 -91.63
CA SER A 768 19.82 12.86 -92.21
C SER A 768 20.64 13.65 -91.21
N ASN A 769 21.94 13.33 -91.11
CA ASN A 769 23.05 14.25 -91.39
C ASN A 769 24.39 13.53 -91.18
N GLN A 770 25.30 13.76 -92.11
CA GLN A 770 26.60 13.11 -92.25
C GLN A 770 27.51 13.34 -91.03
N VAL A 771 27.96 12.25 -90.42
CA VAL A 771 29.33 12.11 -89.90
C VAL A 771 29.78 10.69 -90.24
N ASN A 772 30.76 10.57 -91.14
CA ASN A 772 31.49 9.32 -91.36
C ASN A 772 32.21 8.96 -90.06
N ILE A 773 31.78 7.88 -89.40
CA ILE A 773 32.56 7.20 -88.38
C ILE A 773 32.68 5.76 -88.83
N ASP A 774 33.91 5.35 -89.12
CA ASP A 774 34.27 4.01 -89.55
C ASP A 774 33.68 2.93 -88.64
N LEU A 775 33.15 1.89 -89.27
CA LEU A 775 32.70 0.67 -88.60
C LEU A 775 33.92 -0.05 -88.02
N ASP A 776 34.00 -0.14 -86.70
CA ASP A 776 35.04 -0.90 -86.00
C ASP A 776 35.03 -2.38 -86.46
N PRO A 777 36.10 -2.91 -87.09
CA PRO A 777 36.17 -4.25 -87.66
C PRO A 777 35.88 -5.38 -86.65
N LEU A 778 35.97 -5.07 -85.35
CA LEU A 778 35.76 -5.96 -84.21
C LEU A 778 34.29 -6.38 -83.99
N ILE A 779 33.31 -5.59 -84.44
CA ILE A 779 31.89 -5.88 -84.23
C ILE A 779 31.36 -6.83 -85.32
N LYS A 780 31.83 -6.65 -86.56
CA LYS A 780 31.47 -7.53 -87.70
C LYS A 780 32.08 -8.93 -87.53
N THR A 781 33.35 -8.99 -87.10
CA THR A 781 34.01 -10.26 -86.75
C THR A 781 33.34 -10.98 -85.58
N LYS A 782 32.91 -10.29 -84.52
CA LYS A 782 32.16 -10.93 -83.42
C LYS A 782 30.78 -11.44 -83.84
N SER A 783 30.06 -10.71 -84.71
CA SER A 783 28.81 -11.17 -85.32
C SER A 783 28.99 -12.47 -86.11
N ASP A 784 30.03 -12.53 -86.93
CA ASP A 784 30.28 -13.65 -87.83
C ASP A 784 30.84 -14.88 -87.09
N ILE A 785 31.61 -14.67 -86.01
CA ILE A 785 32.02 -15.71 -85.06
C ILE A 785 30.81 -16.32 -84.31
N ILE A 786 29.80 -15.51 -84.00
CA ILE A 786 28.58 -15.99 -83.34
C ILE A 786 27.68 -16.75 -84.32
N LYS A 787 27.56 -16.29 -85.57
CA LYS A 787 26.82 -16.99 -86.64
C LYS A 787 27.46 -18.34 -87.01
N THR A 788 28.79 -18.42 -87.05
CA THR A 788 29.54 -19.68 -87.29
C THR A 788 29.45 -20.65 -86.10
N LYS A 789 29.39 -20.17 -84.85
CA LYS A 789 29.08 -21.02 -83.68
C LYS A 789 27.66 -21.60 -83.72
N LEU A 790 26.68 -20.84 -84.24
CA LEU A 790 25.30 -21.30 -84.41
C LEU A 790 25.15 -22.37 -85.51
N SER A 791 25.88 -22.27 -86.63
CA SER A 791 25.85 -23.30 -87.68
C SER A 791 26.52 -24.61 -87.26
N ASN A 792 27.57 -24.54 -86.42
CA ASN A 792 28.24 -25.73 -85.87
C ASN A 792 27.41 -26.45 -84.78
N ILE A 793 26.63 -25.73 -83.99
CA ILE A 793 25.70 -26.33 -83.00
C ILE A 793 24.55 -27.07 -83.71
N ASN A 794 24.09 -26.58 -84.88
CA ASN A 794 23.06 -27.25 -85.67
C ASN A 794 23.56 -28.44 -86.50
N LYS A 795 24.88 -28.58 -86.76
CA LYS A 795 25.47 -29.77 -87.40
C LYS A 795 25.77 -30.92 -86.43
N GLN A 796 25.93 -30.64 -85.13
CA GLN A 796 26.15 -31.68 -84.10
C GLN A 796 24.87 -32.36 -83.60
N SER A 797 23.68 -31.83 -83.92
CA SER A 797 22.39 -32.42 -83.55
C SER A 797 21.91 -33.56 -84.47
N SER A 798 22.50 -33.74 -85.67
CA SER A 798 22.10 -34.80 -86.62
C SER A 798 22.90 -36.11 -86.53
N LYS A 799 23.97 -36.18 -85.74
CA LYS A 799 24.84 -37.39 -85.64
C LYS A 799 24.72 -38.19 -84.33
N ARG A 800 23.74 -37.90 -83.46
CA ARG A 800 23.61 -38.55 -82.14
C ARG A 800 22.37 -39.43 -81.98
N SER A 801 21.70 -39.79 -83.08
CA SER A 801 20.52 -40.65 -83.11
C SER A 801 20.80 -42.16 -83.21
N THR A 802 22.06 -42.61 -83.22
CA THR A 802 22.42 -44.04 -83.43
C THR A 802 23.21 -44.71 -82.30
N LEU A 803 23.22 -44.16 -81.08
CA LEU A 803 23.93 -44.76 -79.93
C LEU A 803 23.03 -44.84 -78.68
N TYR A 804 21.80 -45.35 -78.84
CA TYR A 804 20.88 -45.62 -77.73
C TYR A 804 20.55 -47.10 -77.53
N GLU A 805 21.27 -48.01 -78.18
CA GLU A 805 21.18 -49.44 -77.91
C GLU A 805 22.57 -50.02 -77.69
N LEU A 806 22.89 -50.22 -76.41
CA LEU A 806 23.88 -51.15 -75.80
C LEU A 806 24.04 -50.70 -74.34
N SER A 807 23.12 -51.12 -73.49
CA SER A 807 23.31 -52.20 -72.49
C SER A 807 24.04 -51.73 -71.23
N LYS A 808 23.33 -51.52 -70.11
CA LYS A 808 23.19 -52.51 -69.01
C LYS A 808 24.53 -53.11 -68.57
N PHE A 809 25.05 -52.68 -67.40
CA PHE A 809 25.77 -53.43 -66.34
C PHE A 809 26.54 -52.42 -65.45
N LYS A 810 26.12 -52.26 -64.18
CA LYS A 810 26.75 -52.69 -62.90
C LYS A 810 27.87 -51.78 -62.33
N ASP A 811 27.66 -51.43 -61.07
CA ASP A 811 28.58 -51.26 -59.93
C ASP A 811 30.08 -50.99 -60.16
N LEU A 812 30.62 -49.95 -59.51
CA LEU A 812 31.74 -50.04 -58.55
C LEU A 812 32.09 -48.66 -57.93
N THR A 813 32.64 -48.76 -56.72
CA THR A 813 32.90 -47.82 -55.61
C THR A 813 33.97 -46.72 -55.85
N PRO A 814 34.20 -45.79 -54.88
CA PRO A 814 34.83 -44.49 -55.10
C PRO A 814 36.35 -44.49 -54.85
N GLY A 815 37.08 -43.64 -55.57
CA GLY A 815 38.49 -43.37 -55.31
C GLY A 815 38.98 -42.19 -56.12
N ILE A 816 39.58 -41.23 -55.42
CA ILE A 816 40.66 -40.28 -55.80
C ILE A 816 40.47 -39.01 -54.94
N ILE A 817 41.00 -39.10 -53.73
CA ILE A 817 41.52 -37.97 -52.94
C ILE A 817 43.04 -38.18 -52.93
N LYS A 818 43.79 -37.07 -52.99
CA LYS A 818 45.25 -36.91 -53.02
C LYS A 818 45.88 -37.02 -54.41
N LEU A 819 46.08 -35.86 -55.02
CA LEU A 819 47.43 -35.37 -55.31
C LEU A 819 47.45 -33.84 -55.09
N GLU A 820 48.43 -33.43 -54.28
CA GLU A 820 49.12 -32.13 -54.29
C GLU A 820 48.38 -30.86 -53.86
N ARG A 821 48.56 -30.59 -52.56
CA ARG A 821 48.86 -29.25 -52.05
C ARG A 821 50.07 -28.70 -52.81
N GLU A 822 49.90 -27.59 -53.50
CA GLU A 822 50.86 -26.50 -53.58
C GLU A 822 50.19 -25.28 -54.24
N GLN A 823 50.57 -24.09 -53.79
CA GLN A 823 50.24 -22.76 -54.33
C GLN A 823 48.93 -22.11 -53.85
N SER A 824 49.18 -21.30 -52.83
CA SER A 824 48.46 -20.18 -52.28
C SER A 824 48.28 -19.00 -53.24
N GLU A 825 47.31 -18.16 -52.89
CA GLU A 825 47.13 -16.73 -53.23
C GLU A 825 46.34 -16.32 -54.49
N THR A 826 45.38 -15.44 -54.21
CA THR A 826 44.28 -14.96 -55.03
C THR A 826 44.63 -13.70 -55.83
N PRO A 827 44.34 -13.62 -57.14
CA PRO A 827 44.57 -12.42 -57.94
C PRO A 827 43.36 -11.47 -57.90
N PHE A 828 43.33 -10.55 -56.93
CA PHE A 828 42.42 -9.38 -56.95
C PHE A 828 43.18 -8.04 -56.82
N GLN A 829 44.51 -8.08 -56.82
CA GLN A 829 45.38 -6.92 -56.57
C GLN A 829 45.94 -6.21 -57.83
N LYS A 830 45.48 -6.54 -59.04
CA LYS A 830 46.05 -6.00 -60.28
C LYS A 830 45.21 -4.95 -61.02
N TYR A 831 44.31 -4.25 -60.32
CA TYR A 831 43.43 -3.25 -60.96
C TYR A 831 43.45 -1.85 -60.30
N LEU A 832 44.37 -1.58 -59.37
CA LEU A 832 44.39 -0.34 -58.57
C LEU A 832 45.73 0.42 -58.59
N GLU A 833 46.64 0.09 -59.51
CA GLU A 833 47.81 0.92 -59.83
C GLU A 833 47.58 1.60 -61.18
N LEU A 834 47.03 2.82 -61.16
CA LEU A 834 47.11 3.84 -62.22
C LEU A 834 46.36 5.07 -61.68
N ILE A 835 47.02 5.86 -60.82
CA ILE A 835 46.88 7.31 -60.59
C ILE A 835 47.74 7.63 -59.36
N ASP A 836 48.79 8.41 -59.57
CA ASP A 836 49.84 8.69 -58.59
C ASP A 836 49.92 10.21 -58.29
N ILE A 837 50.17 10.54 -57.00
CA ILE A 837 50.96 11.70 -56.45
C ILE A 837 50.26 13.09 -56.28
N PRO A 838 50.61 13.98 -55.28
CA PRO A 838 51.62 13.91 -54.18
C PRO A 838 51.17 14.27 -52.72
N LYS A 839 52.02 13.89 -51.76
CA LYS A 839 52.10 14.31 -50.32
C LYS A 839 53.01 15.53 -50.09
N LYS A 840 52.85 16.26 -48.95
CA LYS A 840 53.95 16.93 -48.22
C LYS A 840 53.61 17.30 -46.74
N ASP A 841 54.22 16.56 -45.81
CA ASP A 841 54.98 16.91 -44.57
C ASP A 841 54.70 18.11 -43.63
N ARG A 842 54.76 17.76 -42.31
CA ARG A 842 55.57 18.31 -41.17
C ARG A 842 54.97 19.25 -40.10
N ILE A 843 55.57 19.09 -38.89
CA ILE A 843 55.53 19.83 -37.61
C ILE A 843 54.35 19.45 -36.68
N GLY A 844 54.49 18.92 -35.45
CA GLY A 844 55.64 18.78 -34.54
C GLY A 844 55.47 19.62 -33.26
N GLN A 845 55.04 18.98 -32.17
CA GLN A 845 55.31 19.23 -30.74
C GLN A 845 55.69 20.65 -30.26
N ASN A 846 54.84 21.22 -29.39
CA ASN A 846 55.14 21.95 -28.13
C ASN A 846 54.12 23.08 -27.90
N LEU A 847 53.15 22.84 -27.01
CA LEU A 847 52.51 23.90 -26.21
C LEU A 847 51.79 23.31 -24.97
N GLU A 848 52.42 22.36 -24.28
CA GLU A 848 52.15 22.09 -22.86
C GLU A 848 53.17 22.90 -22.07
N GLU A 849 52.73 24.09 -21.62
CA GLU A 849 53.31 24.99 -20.61
C GLU A 849 53.11 26.43 -21.05
N MET A 850 51.86 26.91 -21.00
CA MET A 850 51.58 28.32 -20.76
C MET A 850 50.10 28.45 -20.39
N ILE A 851 49.87 29.04 -19.21
CA ILE A 851 48.59 29.57 -18.69
C ILE A 851 47.82 28.62 -17.75
N LEU A 852 48.38 28.50 -16.55
CA LEU A 852 47.62 28.50 -15.31
C LEU A 852 47.53 29.97 -14.87
N GLN A 853 46.33 30.58 -14.85
CA GLN A 853 45.87 31.63 -13.92
C GLN A 853 44.69 32.46 -14.49
N GLN A 854 43.76 32.77 -13.60
CA GLN A 854 42.65 33.74 -13.65
C GLN A 854 41.29 33.25 -14.17
N GLY A 855 40.27 33.52 -13.34
CA GLY A 855 38.88 33.13 -13.56
C GLY A 855 37.99 34.23 -14.11
N VAL A 856 36.68 33.94 -14.02
CA VAL A 856 35.47 34.75 -14.29
C VAL A 856 34.76 34.48 -15.64
N ASN A 857 33.59 33.83 -15.50
CA ASN A 857 32.29 33.91 -16.19
C ASN A 857 32.05 33.85 -17.72
N SER A 858 30.90 33.22 -18.00
CA SER A 858 29.91 33.35 -19.10
C SER A 858 30.02 32.45 -20.34
N ASP A 859 28.99 31.61 -20.47
CA ASP A 859 28.20 31.18 -21.64
C ASP A 859 28.81 30.59 -22.92
N GLU A 860 28.32 29.37 -23.18
CA GLU A 860 27.87 28.78 -24.46
C GLU A 860 28.84 28.25 -25.56
N LEU A 861 28.39 27.12 -26.13
CA LEU A 861 28.58 26.58 -27.48
C LEU A 861 29.77 25.65 -27.83
N ASN A 862 29.34 24.44 -28.26
CA ASN A 862 29.90 23.59 -29.32
C ASN A 862 31.22 22.83 -29.09
N PHE A 863 31.10 21.56 -28.66
CA PHE A 863 32.02 20.51 -29.12
C PHE A 863 31.34 19.13 -29.18
N LYS A 864 30.72 18.82 -30.33
CA LYS A 864 30.33 17.45 -30.71
C LYS A 864 30.29 17.34 -32.25
N SER A 865 31.45 17.14 -32.87
CA SER A 865 31.50 16.77 -34.29
C SER A 865 32.84 16.16 -34.68
N GLU A 866 33.10 14.89 -34.36
CA GLU A 866 34.20 14.16 -35.02
C GLU A 866 34.14 12.62 -34.97
N ILE A 867 32.97 11.98 -35.09
CA ILE A 867 32.88 10.52 -35.40
C ILE A 867 31.79 10.19 -36.46
N PHE A 868 31.29 11.17 -37.22
CA PHE A 868 30.21 10.97 -38.22
C PHE A 868 30.55 11.37 -39.67
N SER A 869 31.82 11.30 -40.10
CA SER A 869 32.20 11.68 -41.48
C SER A 869 32.35 10.53 -42.49
N ASN A 870 32.26 9.25 -42.09
CA ASN A 870 32.53 8.12 -43.03
C ASN A 870 31.30 7.39 -43.62
N TYR A 871 30.07 7.92 -43.47
CA TYR A 871 28.88 7.38 -44.15
C TYR A 871 28.35 8.26 -45.30
N GLY A 872 29.00 9.40 -45.58
CA GLY A 872 28.55 10.39 -46.57
C GLY A 872 28.88 10.09 -48.04
N GLN A 873 29.87 9.24 -48.34
CA GLN A 873 30.34 9.05 -49.72
C GLN A 873 29.54 8.05 -50.58
N LYS A 874 28.68 7.21 -49.98
CA LYS A 874 27.82 6.28 -50.77
C LYS A 874 26.51 6.92 -51.24
N LYS A 875 26.14 8.09 -50.68
CA LYS A 875 24.88 8.80 -50.97
C LYS A 875 24.96 9.68 -52.23
N ILE A 876 26.16 10.14 -52.58
CA ILE A 876 26.41 11.04 -53.72
C ILE A 876 26.34 10.29 -55.07
N VAL A 877 26.68 9.00 -55.12
CA VAL A 877 26.64 8.19 -56.37
C VAL A 877 25.20 7.84 -56.78
N ASP A 878 24.32 7.57 -55.82
CA ASP A 878 22.91 7.29 -56.07
C ASP A 878 22.13 8.58 -56.41
N GLU A 879 22.46 9.72 -55.80
CA GLU A 879 21.84 11.04 -56.12
C GLU A 879 22.21 11.54 -57.53
N VAL A 880 23.41 11.24 -58.04
CA VAL A 880 23.82 11.60 -59.42
C VAL A 880 23.14 10.72 -60.48
N TYR A 881 22.83 9.46 -60.17
CA TYR A 881 22.09 8.57 -61.06
C TYR A 881 20.59 8.94 -61.13
N ASP A 882 19.97 9.28 -60.00
CA ASP A 882 18.57 9.75 -59.96
C ASP A 882 18.39 11.15 -60.59
N ALA A 883 19.39 12.04 -60.49
CA ALA A 883 19.38 13.35 -61.16
C ALA A 883 19.45 13.24 -62.70
N ARG A 884 20.19 12.27 -63.24
CA ARG A 884 20.24 12.01 -64.70
C ARG A 884 18.96 11.36 -65.23
N PHE A 885 18.27 10.55 -64.43
CA PHE A 885 17.01 9.92 -64.84
C PHE A 885 15.83 10.90 -64.83
N ASN A 886 15.80 11.84 -63.88
CA ASN A 886 14.77 12.88 -63.79
C ASN A 886 14.91 13.97 -64.88
N ARG A 887 16.14 14.30 -65.33
CA ARG A 887 16.33 15.23 -66.46
C ARG A 887 15.78 14.70 -67.79
N LYS A 888 15.78 13.38 -68.00
CA LYS A 888 15.23 12.78 -69.23
C LYS A 888 13.69 12.80 -69.25
N LYS A 889 13.06 12.64 -68.09
CA LYS A 889 11.60 12.65 -67.93
C LYS A 889 10.98 14.05 -68.08
N ASN A 890 11.72 15.10 -67.71
CA ASN A 890 11.29 16.48 -67.87
C ASN A 890 11.44 17.00 -69.32
N TYR A 891 12.30 16.37 -70.14
CA TYR A 891 12.45 16.72 -71.56
C TYR A 891 11.29 16.13 -72.39
N ASP A 892 10.84 14.90 -72.07
CA ASP A 892 9.69 14.26 -72.74
C ASP A 892 8.34 14.92 -72.37
N SER A 893 8.21 15.50 -71.16
CA SER A 893 7.02 16.26 -70.76
C SER A 893 6.92 17.66 -71.38
N PHE A 894 8.03 18.24 -71.83
CA PHE A 894 8.04 19.56 -72.47
C PHE A 894 7.63 19.50 -73.96
N GLN A 895 7.82 18.35 -74.63
CA GLN A 895 7.33 18.15 -76.00
C GLN A 895 5.83 17.81 -76.10
N GLN A 896 5.20 17.34 -75.00
CA GLN A 896 3.76 17.06 -74.97
C GLN A 896 2.88 18.30 -74.67
N PHE A 897 3.47 19.41 -74.24
CA PHE A 897 2.73 20.64 -73.90
C PHE A 897 2.61 21.65 -75.05
N GLN A 898 3.21 21.38 -76.23
CA GLN A 898 3.11 22.25 -77.41
C GLN A 898 2.05 21.81 -78.44
N SER A 899 1.25 20.76 -78.19
CA SER A 899 0.27 20.24 -79.17
C SER A 899 -1.20 20.32 -78.76
N SER A 900 -1.56 21.10 -77.73
CA SER A 900 -2.98 21.26 -77.33
C SER A 900 -3.33 22.66 -76.79
N SER A 901 -2.92 23.71 -77.52
CA SER A 901 -3.53 25.03 -77.44
C SER A 901 -3.88 25.48 -78.86
N GLY A 902 -5.10 25.13 -79.28
CA GLY A 902 -5.62 25.46 -80.60
C GLY A 902 -7.12 25.18 -80.69
N ILE A 903 -7.89 26.26 -80.48
CA ILE A 903 -9.23 26.52 -81.00
C ILE A 903 -10.43 26.03 -80.16
N ASN A 904 -11.30 27.01 -79.90
CA ASN A 904 -12.73 27.01 -79.57
C ASN A 904 -13.50 25.69 -79.70
#